data_AF-A0A8J5MPH3-F1
#
_entry.id   AF-A0A8J5MPH3-F1
#
_cell.length_a   1.000
_cell.length_b   1.000
_cell.length_c   1.000
_cell.angle_alpha   90.00
_cell.angle_beta   90.00
_cell.angle_gamma   90.00
#
_symmetry.space_group_name_H-M   'P 1'
#
loop_
_entity.id
_entity.type
_entity.pdbx_description
1 polymer ?
#
loop_
_entity_poly.entity_id
_entity_poly.type
_entity_poly.pdbx_seq_one_letter_code
_entity_poly.pdbx_strand_id
1 'polypeptide(L)'
;MLRGAKNSATHQLESKGDVTTATPPIRGTVHGAVGSTERMGSPMIRFKGSLSTSDPRKCPVLIIGQLGHLAALSFSDVAGKLQPRVDEEAWTLAVNGLQPSPTDYCSLYLNLATVAALPVKCSRHNTPSRTHSITKIIKTHSTGTEECIVLVCERADLFASACGVARAYPTYSRKTAPGSSSNHTVTVELLLVGKGDSPLTDEDIEVLNDGVYGVRLAARIVDTPANEMHTDSFIGEVQEVANFLGIKPLIIRGEELSAKGFGGIYGVGKAAVHPPALVVLSHHPPGGTENVAWVGKGIVYDTGGLSIKTKTSMPGMKRDCGGAAAILGAFYVAVRAGYTQNLHAVFCLAENAVGPTATKPDDIHTLYSGRTVEINNTDAEGRLVLSDGVAYAAIDLHCTTILDMATLTGAQGTATGKFHGAVLTNNQQWEEAAVTAGQSSGDLIHPLPYSPELHFAEFASAVADMKNSMAIDFMTLRGRQEMMFHFYESTQTHNIQISCTILSCTAIRGQDITEIGKVFGLRASILVTTTKNAENFKVSGKSLIPVTSTRIIKSQRPQHEDEEIIKLQEGRRGLTATSGETFTTSHLWVNIFKQGAYLHNLKMTGEATSSDTTAASKFPNHLENFLRKEDRSNATSSCAGLFIAAHLGFDFPGNWIHVTSFKVIYGGSFNI
;
A
#
# COMPACT_ATOMS: atom_id res chain seq x y z
N MET A 1 -30.56 33.41 6.26
CA MET A 1 -32.01 33.68 6.39
C MET A 1 -32.73 32.55 5.64
N LEU A 2 -33.81 31.90 6.09
CA LEU A 2 -34.63 32.03 7.31
C LEU A 2 -34.66 30.68 8.07
N ARG A 3 -35.21 30.65 9.29
CA ARG A 3 -35.46 29.42 10.07
C ARG A 3 -36.93 29.02 10.01
N GLY A 4 -37.17 27.70 10.00
CA GLY A 4 -38.19 27.10 10.86
C GLY A 4 -39.51 26.67 10.22
N ALA A 5 -39.70 25.35 10.16
CA ALA A 5 -41.01 24.71 10.26
C ALA A 5 -40.85 23.39 11.03
N LYS A 6 -41.34 23.35 12.28
CA LYS A 6 -41.65 22.08 12.95
C LYS A 6 -43.07 21.70 12.54
N ASN A 7 -43.36 20.41 12.36
CA ASN A 7 -44.67 19.89 12.71
C ASN A 7 -44.60 18.42 13.14
N SER A 8 -45.56 18.04 13.98
CA SER A 8 -45.68 16.70 14.56
C SER A 8 -46.84 15.95 13.91
N ALA A 9 -46.67 14.66 13.68
CA ALA A 9 -47.75 13.75 13.30
C ALA A 9 -47.56 12.42 14.05
N THR A 10 -48.16 12.31 15.23
CA THR A 10 -48.21 11.07 16.01
C THR A 10 -49.21 10.09 15.39
N HIS A 11 -48.77 8.85 15.14
CA HIS A 11 -49.69 7.72 14.97
C HIS A 11 -49.28 6.58 15.91
N GLN A 12 -50.13 6.32 16.90
CA GLN A 12 -50.07 5.10 17.70
C GLN A 12 -50.79 3.97 16.96
N LEU A 13 -50.22 2.77 16.98
CA LEU A 13 -50.92 1.51 16.78
C LEU A 13 -50.29 0.45 17.69
N GLU A 14 -50.87 0.28 18.88
CA GLU A 14 -50.58 -0.89 19.71
C GLU A 14 -51.40 -2.09 19.22
N SER A 15 -50.75 -3.25 19.10
CA SER A 15 -51.40 -4.53 19.37
C SER A 15 -50.35 -5.52 19.88
N LYS A 16 -50.74 -6.39 20.81
CA LYS A 16 -49.82 -7.25 21.56
C LYS A 16 -49.61 -8.58 20.84
N GLY A 17 -48.36 -9.00 20.70
CA GLY A 17 -47.96 -10.35 20.31
C GLY A 17 -46.83 -10.82 21.21
N ASP A 18 -47.12 -11.76 22.11
CA ASP A 18 -46.16 -12.28 23.08
C ASP A 18 -45.31 -13.38 22.43
N VAL A 19 -44.00 -13.14 22.30
CA VAL A 19 -43.04 -14.12 21.77
C VAL A 19 -41.78 -14.11 22.62
N THR A 20 -41.51 -15.27 23.22
CA THR A 20 -40.38 -15.56 24.11
C THR A 20 -39.02 -15.15 23.56
N THR A 21 -38.15 -14.63 24.43
CA THR A 21 -36.73 -14.35 24.15
C THR A 21 -35.98 -15.62 23.77
N ALA A 22 -35.68 -15.78 22.47
CA ALA A 22 -34.81 -16.83 21.94
C ALA A 22 -33.50 -16.20 21.43
N THR A 23 -32.42 -16.32 22.21
CA THR A 23 -31.08 -15.90 21.79
C THR A 23 -30.61 -16.81 20.65
N PRO A 24 -30.22 -16.28 19.46
CA PRO A 24 -29.69 -17.10 18.39
C PRO A 24 -28.31 -17.68 18.78
N PRO A 25 -28.02 -18.96 18.49
CA PRO A 25 -26.75 -19.58 18.83
C PRO A 25 -25.63 -19.10 17.88
N ILE A 26 -24.94 -18.03 18.28
CA ILE A 26 -23.64 -17.67 17.70
C ILE A 26 -22.64 -18.79 18.06
N ARG A 27 -21.88 -19.29 17.07
CA ARG A 27 -21.09 -20.55 17.12
C ARG A 27 -21.93 -21.84 17.15
N GLY A 28 -22.73 -22.06 16.10
CA GLY A 28 -23.01 -23.42 15.62
C GLY A 28 -21.98 -23.83 14.56
N THR A 29 -21.44 -25.04 14.62
CA THR A 29 -20.47 -25.57 13.64
C THR A 29 -21.15 -25.91 12.31
N VAL A 30 -21.31 -24.90 11.45
CA VAL A 30 -21.81 -25.07 10.08
C VAL A 30 -20.71 -25.67 9.21
N HIS A 31 -20.51 -26.99 9.34
CA HIS A 31 -19.94 -27.81 8.26
C HIS A 31 -20.97 -27.95 7.11
N GLY A 32 -21.32 -26.82 6.54
CA GLY A 32 -22.15 -26.64 5.35
C GLY A 32 -21.45 -25.62 4.47
N ALA A 33 -21.29 -25.92 3.18
CA ALA A 33 -20.47 -25.11 2.29
C ALA A 33 -20.95 -23.65 2.22
N VAL A 34 -19.99 -22.74 1.95
CA VAL A 34 -20.28 -21.44 1.33
C VAL A 34 -21.27 -21.69 0.19
N GLY A 35 -22.35 -20.90 0.14
CA GLY A 35 -23.47 -21.11 -0.79
C GLY A 35 -22.95 -21.32 -2.22
N SER A 36 -23.54 -22.26 -2.95
CA SER A 36 -22.95 -22.87 -4.14
C SER A 36 -22.95 -21.98 -5.40
N THR A 37 -22.26 -20.84 -5.32
CA THR A 37 -21.73 -20.03 -6.42
C THR A 37 -20.23 -20.28 -6.61
N GLU A 38 -19.80 -21.56 -6.50
CA GLU A 38 -18.50 -22.01 -7.01
C GLU A 38 -18.48 -21.90 -8.55
N ARG A 39 -18.28 -20.67 -9.06
CA ARG A 39 -18.18 -20.38 -10.49
C ARG A 39 -16.91 -21.06 -11.02
N MET A 40 -17.12 -22.13 -11.79
CA MET A 40 -16.19 -23.25 -12.01
C MET A 40 -14.75 -22.87 -12.40
N GLY A 41 -13.76 -23.63 -11.88
CA GLY A 41 -12.44 -23.75 -12.50
C GLY A 41 -11.21 -23.33 -11.69
N SER A 42 -11.27 -23.33 -10.36
CA SER A 42 -10.12 -23.04 -9.48
C SER A 42 -10.11 -24.01 -8.29
N PRO A 43 -8.94 -24.40 -7.74
CA PRO A 43 -8.89 -25.38 -6.67
C PRO A 43 -9.56 -24.94 -5.36
N MET A 44 -9.99 -25.93 -4.61
CA MET A 44 -10.42 -25.81 -3.22
C MET A 44 -9.18 -25.91 -2.33
N ILE A 45 -8.90 -24.87 -1.54
CA ILE A 45 -7.83 -24.89 -0.53
C ILE A 45 -8.41 -25.42 0.78
N ARG A 46 -7.70 -26.32 1.48
CA ARG A 46 -8.10 -26.82 2.81
C ARG A 46 -6.91 -26.87 3.76
N PHE A 47 -7.02 -26.20 4.91
CA PHE A 47 -5.98 -26.20 5.94
C PHE A 47 -6.10 -27.39 6.90
N LYS A 48 -4.96 -27.86 7.45
CA LYS A 48 -4.88 -28.82 8.58
C LYS A 48 -3.76 -28.42 9.53
N GLY A 49 -3.98 -28.56 10.83
CA GLY A 49 -2.99 -28.30 11.88
C GLY A 49 -1.96 -29.41 12.13
N SER A 50 -1.93 -30.47 11.30
CA SER A 50 -1.04 -31.61 11.43
C SER A 50 -0.79 -32.30 10.08
N LEU A 51 0.37 -32.94 9.92
CA LEU A 51 0.67 -33.70 8.70
C LEU A 51 -0.16 -34.99 8.62
N SER A 52 -0.58 -35.35 7.40
CA SER A 52 -1.24 -36.62 7.08
C SER A 52 -0.40 -37.48 6.14
N THR A 53 -0.48 -38.81 6.28
CA THR A 53 0.31 -39.74 5.46
C THR A 53 -0.14 -39.74 3.99
N SER A 54 0.79 -39.55 3.05
CA SER A 54 0.50 -39.60 1.60
C SER A 54 1.74 -39.92 0.76
N ASP A 55 1.61 -40.83 -0.20
CA ASP A 55 2.64 -41.14 -1.21
C ASP A 55 2.74 -39.99 -2.24
N PRO A 56 3.91 -39.34 -2.42
CA PRO A 56 4.13 -38.28 -3.42
C PRO A 56 3.69 -38.64 -4.84
N ARG A 57 3.71 -39.92 -5.22
CA ARG A 57 3.25 -40.37 -6.55
C ARG A 57 1.73 -40.21 -6.74
N LYS A 58 0.96 -40.13 -5.66
CA LYS A 58 -0.52 -39.99 -5.69
C LYS A 58 -0.97 -38.57 -5.39
N CYS A 59 -0.33 -37.91 -4.44
CA CYS A 59 -0.58 -36.52 -4.06
C CYS A 59 0.78 -35.83 -3.95
N PRO A 60 1.19 -35.03 -4.95
CA PRO A 60 2.47 -34.34 -4.95
C PRO A 60 2.64 -33.45 -3.71
N VAL A 61 3.85 -33.37 -3.17
CA VAL A 61 4.15 -32.61 -1.96
C VAL A 61 5.22 -31.53 -2.17
N LEU A 62 4.91 -30.32 -1.70
CA LEU A 62 5.77 -29.15 -1.72
C LEU A 62 5.99 -28.65 -0.28
N ILE A 63 7.17 -28.90 0.28
CA ILE A 63 7.55 -28.48 1.63
C ILE A 63 8.26 -27.13 1.54
N ILE A 64 7.74 -26.10 2.23
CA ILE A 64 8.25 -24.73 2.17
C ILE A 64 8.56 -24.23 3.58
N GLY A 65 9.76 -23.68 3.80
CA GLY A 65 10.14 -23.09 5.09
C GLY A 65 11.36 -22.18 5.01
N GLN A 66 11.69 -21.50 6.11
CA GLN A 66 13.00 -20.85 6.23
C GLN A 66 14.09 -21.92 6.44
N LEU A 67 15.32 -21.70 5.97
CA LEU A 67 16.37 -22.74 6.01
C LEU A 67 16.62 -23.29 7.43
N GLY A 68 16.66 -22.41 8.44
CA GLY A 68 16.81 -22.82 9.84
C GLY A 68 15.61 -23.59 10.41
N HIS A 69 14.42 -23.44 9.82
CA HIS A 69 13.23 -24.21 10.19
C HIS A 69 13.30 -25.61 9.58
N LEU A 70 13.63 -25.69 8.29
CA LEU A 70 13.78 -26.96 7.56
C LEU A 70 14.90 -27.83 8.16
N ALA A 71 16.03 -27.22 8.52
CA ALA A 71 17.15 -27.89 9.17
C ALA A 71 16.91 -28.27 10.65
N ALA A 72 15.80 -27.81 11.26
CA ALA A 72 15.38 -28.21 12.61
C ALA A 72 14.45 -29.43 12.62
N LEU A 73 13.95 -29.88 11.45
CA LEU A 73 13.09 -31.05 11.32
C LEU A 73 13.93 -32.34 11.24
N SER A 74 13.54 -33.36 11.99
CA SER A 74 13.99 -34.73 11.74
C SER A 74 13.31 -35.28 10.48
N PHE A 75 13.86 -36.33 9.87
CA PHE A 75 13.13 -37.02 8.81
C PHE A 75 11.81 -37.62 9.33
N SER A 76 11.72 -38.00 10.61
CA SER A 76 10.49 -38.58 11.17
C SER A 76 9.30 -37.62 11.17
N ASP A 77 9.54 -36.30 11.26
CA ASP A 77 8.48 -35.27 11.21
C ASP A 77 7.84 -35.15 9.81
N VAL A 78 8.58 -35.51 8.75
CA VAL A 78 8.16 -35.40 7.35
C VAL A 78 7.99 -36.75 6.64
N ALA A 79 8.45 -37.85 7.24
CA ALA A 79 8.48 -39.19 6.63
C ALA A 79 7.11 -39.63 6.09
N GLY A 80 6.01 -39.31 6.79
CA GLY A 80 4.65 -39.60 6.35
C GLY A 80 4.25 -38.97 5.01
N LYS A 81 4.92 -37.90 4.58
CA LYS A 81 4.73 -37.26 3.27
C LYS A 81 5.71 -37.72 2.19
N LEU A 82 6.78 -38.39 2.58
CA LEU A 82 7.96 -38.62 1.74
C LEU A 82 8.17 -40.10 1.43
N GLN A 83 7.84 -40.99 2.37
CA GLN A 83 7.91 -42.43 2.17
C GLN A 83 6.78 -42.96 1.27
N PRO A 84 7.01 -44.02 0.48
CA PRO A 84 8.26 -44.76 0.29
C PRO A 84 9.07 -44.24 -0.92
N ARG A 85 9.01 -42.93 -1.22
CA ARG A 85 9.64 -42.34 -2.42
C ARG A 85 10.98 -41.67 -2.15
N VAL A 86 11.16 -41.20 -0.93
CA VAL A 86 12.33 -40.48 -0.44
C VAL A 86 12.67 -41.05 0.94
N ASP A 87 13.96 -41.19 1.22
CA ASP A 87 14.51 -41.67 2.49
C ASP A 87 15.19 -40.53 3.28
N GLU A 88 15.72 -40.88 4.45
CA GLU A 88 16.39 -39.94 5.35
C GLU A 88 17.68 -39.37 4.75
N GLU A 89 18.44 -40.16 3.98
CA GLU A 89 19.67 -39.68 3.33
C GLU A 89 19.34 -38.64 2.25
N ALA A 90 18.38 -38.92 1.37
CA ALA A 90 17.93 -37.98 0.35
C ALA A 90 17.34 -36.69 0.95
N TRP A 91 16.56 -36.78 2.04
CA TRP A 91 16.07 -35.62 2.79
C TRP A 91 17.23 -34.78 3.37
N THR A 92 18.15 -35.42 4.11
CA THR A 92 19.26 -34.75 4.78
C THR A 92 20.23 -34.11 3.78
N LEU A 93 20.55 -34.78 2.68
CA LEU A 93 21.39 -34.21 1.60
C LEU A 93 20.71 -33.02 0.92
N ALA A 94 19.40 -33.11 0.65
CA ALA A 94 18.65 -32.02 0.03
C ALA A 94 18.58 -30.78 0.94
N VAL A 95 18.20 -30.93 2.21
CA VAL A 95 18.08 -29.80 3.16
C VAL A 95 19.44 -29.13 3.41
N ASN A 96 20.51 -29.91 3.57
CA ASN A 96 21.88 -29.37 3.71
C ASN A 96 22.42 -28.72 2.42
N GLY A 97 21.90 -29.11 1.26
CA GLY A 97 22.27 -28.55 -0.04
C GLY A 97 21.68 -27.17 -0.36
N LEU A 98 20.60 -26.77 0.31
CA LEU A 98 19.85 -25.54 -0.02
C LEU A 98 20.65 -24.27 0.29
N GLN A 99 20.82 -23.39 -0.72
CA GLN A 99 21.51 -22.11 -0.65
C GLN A 99 20.59 -20.94 -1.07
N PRO A 100 19.52 -20.62 -0.28
CA PRO A 100 18.49 -19.64 -0.63
C PRO A 100 18.99 -18.19 -0.73
N SER A 101 19.40 -17.80 -1.95
CA SER A 101 19.80 -16.44 -2.30
C SER A 101 19.36 -16.06 -3.73
N PRO A 102 18.08 -15.69 -3.95
CA PRO A 102 17.07 -15.38 -2.94
C PRO A 102 16.23 -16.59 -2.50
N THR A 103 15.91 -17.53 -3.39
CA THR A 103 15.06 -18.70 -3.12
C THR A 103 15.70 -19.90 -3.78
N ASP A 104 15.72 -21.04 -3.10
CA ASP A 104 16.31 -22.28 -3.61
C ASP A 104 15.40 -23.48 -3.32
N TYR A 105 15.51 -24.55 -4.10
CA TYR A 105 14.65 -25.73 -3.98
C TYR A 105 15.28 -27.00 -4.55
N CYS A 106 14.95 -28.15 -3.97
CA CYS A 106 15.42 -29.46 -4.37
C CYS A 106 14.24 -30.41 -4.63
N SER A 107 14.18 -31.01 -5.82
CA SER A 107 13.24 -32.10 -6.12
C SER A 107 13.77 -33.40 -5.51
N LEU A 108 13.08 -33.88 -4.48
CA LEU A 108 13.35 -35.15 -3.82
C LEU A 108 12.88 -36.36 -4.65
N TYR A 109 11.78 -36.21 -5.40
CA TYR A 109 11.23 -37.28 -6.25
C TYR A 109 10.48 -36.72 -7.47
N LEU A 110 11.14 -36.66 -8.63
CA LEU A 110 10.53 -36.35 -9.94
C LEU A 110 9.66 -35.07 -9.97
N ASN A 111 10.03 -34.04 -9.21
CA ASN A 111 9.23 -32.84 -8.87
C ASN A 111 7.90 -33.11 -8.12
N LEU A 112 7.48 -34.37 -7.96
CA LEU A 112 6.30 -34.78 -7.18
C LEU A 112 6.56 -34.76 -5.67
N ALA A 113 7.82 -34.78 -5.22
CA ALA A 113 8.21 -34.32 -3.90
C ALA A 113 9.31 -33.26 -4.04
N THR A 114 9.10 -32.08 -3.46
CA THR A 114 10.03 -30.95 -3.53
C THR A 114 10.14 -30.25 -2.17
N VAL A 115 11.35 -29.89 -1.75
CA VAL A 115 11.61 -29.03 -0.59
C VAL A 115 12.17 -27.68 -1.06
N ALA A 116 11.69 -26.57 -0.51
CA ALA A 116 12.01 -25.22 -0.95
C ALA A 116 12.31 -24.27 0.22
N ALA A 117 13.47 -23.61 0.17
CA ALA A 117 13.93 -22.67 1.19
C ALA A 117 13.59 -21.22 0.83
N LEU A 118 12.99 -20.52 1.80
CA LEU A 118 12.66 -19.10 1.75
C LEU A 118 13.91 -18.20 1.93
N PRO A 119 13.87 -16.94 1.46
CA PRO A 119 15.03 -16.05 1.52
C PRO A 119 15.48 -15.74 2.95
N VAL A 120 16.75 -16.00 3.26
CA VAL A 120 17.34 -15.65 4.57
C VAL A 120 17.26 -14.13 4.79
N LYS A 121 17.60 -13.34 3.77
CA LYS A 121 17.63 -11.87 3.84
C LYS A 121 16.23 -11.26 3.82
N CYS A 122 15.92 -10.38 4.77
CA CYS A 122 14.94 -9.32 4.59
C CYS A 122 15.43 -8.01 5.24
N SER A 123 14.73 -6.91 4.96
CA SER A 123 14.91 -5.62 5.60
C SER A 123 13.80 -5.37 6.63
N ARG A 124 14.02 -4.42 7.55
CA ARG A 124 13.06 -3.93 8.58
C ARG A 124 11.67 -3.45 8.09
N HIS A 125 11.43 -3.48 6.78
CA HIS A 125 10.18 -3.05 6.14
C HIS A 125 9.52 -4.19 5.35
N ASN A 126 10.00 -5.43 5.49
CA ASN A 126 9.47 -6.61 4.80
C ASN A 126 8.99 -7.62 5.85
N THR A 127 8.04 -8.47 5.48
CA THR A 127 7.42 -9.45 6.39
C THR A 127 8.41 -10.57 6.77
N PRO A 128 8.48 -10.97 8.06
CA PRO A 128 9.28 -12.12 8.48
C PRO A 128 8.93 -13.39 7.67
N SER A 129 7.65 -13.67 7.44
CA SER A 129 7.11 -14.82 6.67
C SER A 129 7.66 -15.02 5.26
N ARG A 130 8.23 -13.99 4.63
CA ARG A 130 8.58 -13.98 3.20
C ARG A 130 7.40 -14.36 2.27
N THR A 131 6.17 -14.03 2.63
CA THR A 131 4.91 -14.35 1.92
C THR A 131 4.96 -14.20 0.38
N HIS A 132 5.63 -13.17 -0.13
CA HIS A 132 5.85 -12.95 -1.56
C HIS A 132 6.63 -14.09 -2.25
N SER A 133 7.58 -14.71 -1.53
CA SER A 133 8.37 -15.86 -1.99
C SER A 133 7.59 -17.16 -1.86
N ILE A 134 6.79 -17.36 -0.81
CA ILE A 134 5.85 -18.49 -0.70
C ILE A 134 4.92 -18.50 -1.92
N THR A 135 4.26 -17.37 -2.20
CA THR A 135 3.39 -17.17 -3.36
C THR A 135 4.09 -17.52 -4.68
N LYS A 136 5.37 -17.14 -4.83
CA LYS A 136 6.16 -17.41 -6.04
C LYS A 136 6.52 -18.90 -6.17
N ILE A 137 7.00 -19.52 -5.09
CA ILE A 137 7.42 -20.93 -5.06
C ILE A 137 6.26 -21.83 -5.45
N ILE A 138 5.07 -21.61 -4.90
CA ILE A 138 3.87 -22.40 -5.22
C ILE A 138 3.47 -22.19 -6.69
N LYS A 139 3.47 -20.95 -7.21
CA LYS A 139 3.20 -20.67 -8.64
C LYS A 139 4.23 -21.28 -9.60
N THR A 140 5.40 -21.69 -9.13
CA THR A 140 6.42 -22.40 -9.92
C THR A 140 6.27 -23.93 -9.86
N HIS A 141 5.73 -24.48 -8.76
CA HIS A 141 5.72 -25.93 -8.50
C HIS A 141 4.33 -26.59 -8.50
N SER A 142 3.24 -25.80 -8.50
CA SER A 142 1.88 -26.34 -8.55
C SER A 142 1.68 -27.18 -9.81
N THR A 143 1.21 -28.40 -9.59
CA THR A 143 0.96 -29.44 -10.59
C THR A 143 -0.38 -29.27 -11.30
N GLY A 144 -1.30 -28.47 -10.73
CA GLY A 144 -2.70 -28.37 -11.18
C GLY A 144 -3.54 -29.63 -10.93
N THR A 145 -3.02 -30.56 -10.10
CA THR A 145 -3.68 -31.80 -9.66
C THR A 145 -3.79 -31.80 -8.12
N GLU A 146 -4.46 -32.78 -7.52
CA GLU A 146 -4.58 -32.84 -6.05
C GLU A 146 -3.20 -32.91 -5.36
N GLU A 147 -2.84 -31.85 -4.64
CA GLU A 147 -1.49 -31.63 -4.14
C GLU A 147 -1.47 -31.13 -2.68
N CYS A 148 -0.33 -31.32 -2.02
CA CYS A 148 -0.13 -31.00 -0.63
C CYS A 148 1.01 -29.98 -0.46
N ILE A 149 0.71 -28.83 0.13
CA ILE A 149 1.70 -27.85 0.56
C ILE A 149 1.94 -28.07 2.05
N VAL A 150 3.19 -28.23 2.47
CA VAL A 150 3.57 -28.24 3.88
C VAL A 150 4.27 -26.92 4.20
N LEU A 151 3.71 -26.12 5.11
CA LEU A 151 4.30 -24.85 5.54
C LEU A 151 5.03 -25.03 6.88
N VAL A 152 6.33 -24.71 6.90
CA VAL A 152 7.20 -24.84 8.07
C VAL A 152 7.62 -23.46 8.59
N CYS A 153 6.89 -22.96 9.60
CA CYS A 153 6.96 -21.57 10.05
C CYS A 153 6.71 -21.42 11.56
N GLU A 154 7.14 -20.30 12.15
CA GLU A 154 6.74 -19.91 13.51
C GLU A 154 5.27 -19.46 13.49
N ARG A 155 4.54 -19.57 14.60
CA ARG A 155 3.11 -19.19 14.65
C ARG A 155 2.84 -17.73 14.25
N ALA A 156 3.79 -16.83 14.50
CA ALA A 156 3.69 -15.42 14.10
C ALA A 156 3.67 -15.22 12.56
N ASP A 157 4.27 -16.14 11.79
CA ASP A 157 4.33 -16.08 10.32
C ASP A 157 3.14 -16.79 9.64
N LEU A 158 2.29 -17.46 10.41
CA LEU A 158 1.31 -18.43 9.92
C LEU A 158 0.24 -17.80 9.02
N PHE A 159 -0.38 -16.70 9.47
CA PHE A 159 -1.45 -16.02 8.74
C PHE A 159 -0.95 -15.46 7.41
N ALA A 160 0.16 -14.72 7.43
CA ALA A 160 0.80 -14.21 6.22
C ALA A 160 1.15 -15.34 5.23
N SER A 161 1.72 -16.45 5.74
CA SER A 161 2.07 -17.62 4.94
C SER A 161 0.84 -18.27 4.27
N ALA A 162 -0.26 -18.42 5.01
CA ALA A 162 -1.54 -18.93 4.49
C ALA A 162 -2.14 -18.00 3.42
N CYS A 163 -2.11 -16.68 3.63
CA CYS A 163 -2.48 -15.71 2.61
C CYS A 163 -1.56 -15.80 1.38
N GLY A 164 -0.27 -16.12 1.54
CA GLY A 164 0.64 -16.44 0.44
C GLY A 164 0.20 -17.65 -0.41
N VAL A 165 -0.40 -18.67 0.21
CA VAL A 165 -1.03 -19.79 -0.51
C VAL A 165 -2.31 -19.34 -1.22
N ALA A 166 -3.17 -18.55 -0.58
CA ALA A 166 -4.38 -18.01 -1.21
C ALA A 166 -4.07 -17.23 -2.51
N ARG A 167 -3.01 -16.41 -2.46
CA ARG A 167 -2.47 -15.65 -3.60
C ARG A 167 -1.87 -16.54 -4.69
N ALA A 168 -1.54 -17.79 -4.40
CA ALA A 168 -1.04 -18.75 -5.39
C ALA A 168 -2.13 -19.21 -6.37
N TYR A 169 -3.37 -19.34 -5.90
CA TYR A 169 -4.49 -19.97 -6.63
C TYR A 169 -5.64 -18.98 -6.94
N PRO A 170 -5.48 -18.11 -7.98
CA PRO A 170 -6.53 -17.20 -8.41
C PRO A 170 -7.76 -17.96 -8.91
N THR A 171 -8.93 -17.35 -8.71
CA THR A 171 -10.25 -17.95 -8.95
C THR A 171 -10.84 -17.61 -10.32
N TYR A 172 -10.50 -16.46 -10.89
CA TYR A 172 -11.04 -16.03 -12.18
C TYR A 172 -10.28 -16.63 -13.38
N SER A 173 -11.01 -17.31 -14.28
CA SER A 173 -10.51 -17.79 -15.57
C SER A 173 -11.63 -17.81 -16.63
N ARG A 174 -11.32 -17.37 -17.85
CA ARG A 174 -12.14 -17.56 -19.06
C ARG A 174 -11.38 -18.35 -20.15
N LYS A 175 -10.36 -19.12 -19.76
CA LYS A 175 -9.67 -20.03 -20.68
C LYS A 175 -10.62 -21.17 -21.09
N THR A 176 -10.54 -21.59 -22.35
CA THR A 176 -11.39 -22.64 -22.94
C THR A 176 -10.68 -23.97 -23.15
N ALA A 177 -9.37 -24.04 -22.84
CA ALA A 177 -8.58 -25.25 -23.03
C ALA A 177 -8.93 -26.31 -21.95
N PRO A 178 -8.98 -27.62 -22.31
CA PRO A 178 -9.08 -28.69 -21.31
C PRO A 178 -8.00 -28.57 -20.24
N GLY A 179 -8.37 -28.78 -18.97
CA GLY A 179 -7.46 -28.63 -17.82
C GLY A 179 -7.17 -27.17 -17.41
N SER A 180 -7.68 -26.15 -18.11
CA SER A 180 -7.56 -24.74 -17.68
C SER A 180 -8.58 -24.31 -16.61
N SER A 181 -9.46 -25.25 -16.24
CA SER A 181 -10.37 -25.23 -15.10
C SER A 181 -10.20 -26.55 -14.34
N SER A 182 -9.35 -26.55 -13.31
CA SER A 182 -9.05 -27.75 -12.52
C SER A 182 -9.71 -27.68 -11.14
N ASN A 183 -10.88 -28.32 -11.01
CA ASN A 183 -11.53 -28.57 -9.72
C ASN A 183 -10.76 -29.67 -8.98
N HIS A 184 -9.68 -29.29 -8.28
CA HIS A 184 -8.83 -30.16 -7.47
C HIS A 184 -8.71 -29.63 -6.04
N THR A 185 -8.32 -30.49 -5.10
CA THR A 185 -8.05 -30.09 -3.72
C THR A 185 -6.57 -29.76 -3.53
N VAL A 186 -6.28 -28.56 -3.04
CA VAL A 186 -4.95 -28.21 -2.51
C VAL A 186 -5.03 -28.31 -0.99
N THR A 187 -4.36 -29.31 -0.42
CA THR A 187 -4.26 -29.45 1.04
C THR A 187 -3.07 -28.65 1.55
N VAL A 188 -3.28 -27.81 2.55
CA VAL A 188 -2.22 -27.03 3.21
C VAL A 188 -2.06 -27.55 4.62
N GLU A 189 -0.93 -28.19 4.91
CA GLU A 189 -0.65 -28.80 6.21
C GLU A 189 0.42 -27.98 6.93
N LEU A 190 0.13 -27.64 8.18
CA LEU A 190 0.85 -26.62 8.92
C LEU A 190 1.76 -27.29 9.95
N LEU A 191 3.07 -27.01 9.86
CA LEU A 191 4.08 -27.51 10.78
C LEU A 191 4.71 -26.34 11.52
N LEU A 192 4.24 -26.09 12.75
CA LEU A 192 4.78 -25.04 13.59
C LEU A 192 6.17 -25.42 14.10
N VAL A 193 7.10 -24.46 14.04
CA VAL A 193 8.42 -24.56 14.68
C VAL A 193 8.59 -23.40 15.66
N GLY A 194 9.09 -23.72 16.86
CA GLY A 194 9.21 -22.74 17.95
C GLY A 194 9.21 -23.44 19.32
N LYS A 195 9.64 -22.74 20.37
CA LYS A 195 9.56 -23.25 21.75
C LYS A 195 8.35 -22.67 22.47
N GLY A 196 7.37 -23.52 22.75
CA GLY A 196 6.21 -23.17 23.59
C GLY A 196 4.93 -22.80 22.83
N ASP A 197 4.92 -22.90 21.50
CA ASP A 197 3.67 -22.81 20.73
C ASP A 197 2.72 -23.95 21.13
N SER A 198 1.44 -23.61 21.37
CA SER A 198 0.40 -24.64 21.47
C SER A 198 0.15 -25.28 20.10
N PRO A 199 -0.42 -26.50 20.06
CA PRO A 199 -1.06 -27.01 18.85
C PRO A 199 -2.07 -26.00 18.30
N LEU A 200 -2.27 -26.03 16.98
CA LEU A 200 -3.31 -25.25 16.31
C LEU A 200 -4.69 -25.80 16.69
N THR A 201 -5.59 -24.89 17.02
CA THR A 201 -6.99 -25.19 17.33
C THR A 201 -7.84 -25.16 16.05
N ASP A 202 -9.04 -25.72 16.11
CA ASP A 202 -10.01 -25.57 15.00
C ASP A 202 -10.36 -24.10 14.75
N GLU A 203 -10.29 -23.24 15.77
CA GLU A 203 -10.52 -21.79 15.66
C GLU A 203 -9.37 -21.08 14.92
N ASP A 204 -8.10 -21.47 15.14
CA ASP A 204 -6.97 -21.04 14.30
C ASP A 204 -7.23 -21.43 12.82
N ILE A 205 -7.69 -22.66 12.59
CA ILE A 205 -7.94 -23.18 11.24
C ILE A 205 -9.13 -22.47 10.57
N GLU A 206 -10.22 -22.15 11.29
CA GLU A 206 -11.32 -21.33 10.76
C GLU A 206 -10.84 -19.94 10.32
N VAL A 207 -10.05 -19.25 11.17
CA VAL A 207 -9.50 -17.92 10.83
C VAL A 207 -8.62 -17.96 9.58
N LEU A 208 -7.81 -19.00 9.39
CA LEU A 208 -7.02 -19.17 8.17
C LEU A 208 -7.90 -19.43 6.94
N ASN A 209 -8.94 -20.25 7.04
CA ASN A 209 -9.88 -20.50 5.93
C ASN A 209 -10.64 -19.23 5.54
N ASP A 210 -11.13 -18.46 6.51
CA ASP A 210 -11.82 -17.18 6.28
C ASP A 210 -10.89 -16.14 5.65
N GLY A 211 -9.65 -16.02 6.14
CA GLY A 211 -8.62 -15.16 5.54
C GLY A 211 -8.33 -15.52 4.09
N VAL A 212 -8.24 -16.81 3.77
CA VAL A 212 -8.05 -17.30 2.40
C VAL A 212 -9.28 -17.06 1.52
N TYR A 213 -10.51 -17.14 2.07
CA TYR A 213 -11.71 -16.72 1.35
C TYR A 213 -11.67 -15.23 1.00
N GLY A 214 -11.41 -14.36 1.98
CA GLY A 214 -11.33 -12.90 1.78
C GLY A 214 -10.30 -12.51 0.71
N VAL A 215 -9.09 -13.08 0.79
CA VAL A 215 -8.03 -12.85 -0.21
C VAL A 215 -8.44 -13.30 -1.62
N ARG A 216 -9.10 -14.46 -1.75
CA ARG A 216 -9.52 -15.01 -3.06
C ARG A 216 -10.78 -14.35 -3.61
N LEU A 217 -11.66 -13.81 -2.75
CA LEU A 217 -12.81 -12.99 -3.13
C LEU A 217 -12.35 -11.69 -3.79
N ALA A 218 -11.51 -10.92 -3.11
CA ALA A 218 -10.98 -9.66 -3.63
C ALA A 218 -10.18 -9.88 -4.93
N ALA A 219 -9.35 -10.94 -4.98
CA ALA A 219 -8.66 -11.36 -6.19
C ALA A 219 -9.63 -11.69 -7.34
N ARG A 220 -10.74 -12.37 -7.05
CA ARG A 220 -11.76 -12.74 -8.06
C ARG A 220 -12.36 -11.51 -8.70
N ILE A 221 -12.86 -10.59 -7.88
CA ILE A 221 -13.52 -9.36 -8.31
C ILE A 221 -12.57 -8.56 -9.22
N VAL A 222 -11.34 -8.35 -8.77
CA VAL A 222 -10.35 -7.50 -9.44
C VAL A 222 -9.73 -8.13 -10.70
N ASP A 223 -9.68 -9.46 -10.79
CA ASP A 223 -9.29 -10.15 -12.03
C ASP A 223 -10.47 -10.47 -12.97
N THR A 224 -11.72 -10.25 -12.56
CA THR A 224 -12.90 -10.26 -13.46
C THR A 224 -12.93 -8.98 -14.32
N PRO A 225 -13.21 -9.05 -15.64
CA PRO A 225 -13.27 -7.87 -16.52
C PRO A 225 -14.60 -7.13 -16.34
N ALA A 226 -14.60 -5.83 -16.62
CA ALA A 226 -15.75 -4.96 -16.36
C ALA A 226 -17.03 -5.30 -17.17
N ASN A 227 -16.91 -6.01 -18.29
CA ASN A 227 -18.06 -6.54 -19.04
C ASN A 227 -18.77 -7.71 -18.31
N GLU A 228 -18.25 -8.16 -17.17
CA GLU A 228 -18.86 -9.12 -16.25
C GLU A 228 -18.95 -8.52 -14.83
N MET A 229 -17.94 -7.75 -14.41
CA MET A 229 -17.87 -7.02 -13.15
C MET A 229 -18.12 -5.52 -13.36
N HIS A 230 -19.33 -5.15 -13.76
CA HIS A 230 -19.82 -3.77 -13.72
C HIS A 230 -20.41 -3.44 -12.33
N THR A 231 -20.86 -2.20 -12.08
CA THR A 231 -21.33 -1.77 -10.74
C THR A 231 -22.41 -2.68 -10.18
N ASP A 232 -23.40 -3.06 -10.99
CA ASP A 232 -24.48 -3.95 -10.56
C ASP A 232 -24.00 -5.37 -10.17
N SER A 233 -22.98 -5.91 -10.85
CA SER A 233 -22.37 -7.18 -10.46
C SER A 233 -21.60 -7.05 -9.15
N PHE A 234 -20.90 -5.93 -8.94
CA PHE A 234 -20.21 -5.65 -7.68
C PHE A 234 -21.21 -5.51 -6.52
N ILE A 235 -22.37 -4.86 -6.74
CA ILE A 235 -23.47 -4.85 -5.75
C ILE A 235 -23.91 -6.28 -5.42
N GLY A 236 -23.99 -7.17 -6.43
CA GLY A 236 -24.26 -8.60 -6.25
C GLY A 236 -23.23 -9.32 -5.37
N GLU A 237 -21.93 -9.07 -5.58
CA GLU A 237 -20.85 -9.62 -4.73
C GLU A 237 -20.97 -9.15 -3.27
N VAL A 238 -21.26 -7.86 -3.06
CA VAL A 238 -21.51 -7.28 -1.72
C VAL A 238 -22.75 -7.90 -1.08
N GLN A 239 -23.80 -8.19 -1.86
CA GLN A 239 -25.00 -8.89 -1.41
C GLN A 239 -24.75 -10.38 -1.08
N GLU A 240 -23.96 -11.11 -1.87
CA GLU A 240 -23.57 -12.51 -1.58
C GLU A 240 -22.86 -12.58 -0.22
N VAL A 241 -21.90 -11.68 0.05
CA VAL A 241 -21.22 -11.57 1.37
C VAL A 241 -22.17 -11.16 2.48
N ALA A 242 -22.99 -10.12 2.27
CA ALA A 242 -23.90 -9.62 3.31
C ALA A 242 -24.92 -10.68 3.76
N ASN A 243 -25.49 -11.43 2.81
CA ASN A 243 -26.39 -12.53 3.09
C ASN A 243 -25.72 -13.63 3.94
N PHE A 244 -24.45 -13.96 3.67
CA PHE A 244 -23.69 -14.94 4.45
C PHE A 244 -23.41 -14.46 5.89
N LEU A 245 -23.19 -13.15 6.08
CA LEU A 245 -23.00 -12.52 7.40
C LEU A 245 -24.33 -12.21 8.13
N GLY A 246 -25.49 -12.43 7.51
CA GLY A 246 -26.80 -12.05 8.05
C GLY A 246 -27.07 -10.54 8.06
N ILE A 247 -26.29 -9.74 7.33
CA ILE A 247 -26.35 -8.28 7.28
C ILE A 247 -27.24 -7.85 6.10
N LYS A 248 -28.10 -6.85 6.31
CA LYS A 248 -28.87 -6.20 5.25
C LYS A 248 -28.10 -5.00 4.69
N PRO A 249 -27.74 -4.96 3.39
CA PRO A 249 -27.10 -3.78 2.80
C PRO A 249 -28.03 -2.57 2.73
N LEU A 250 -27.47 -1.39 2.95
CA LEU A 250 -28.01 -0.13 2.43
C LEU A 250 -27.40 0.11 1.04
N ILE A 251 -28.22 0.53 0.08
CA ILE A 251 -27.79 0.86 -1.30
C ILE A 251 -28.43 2.19 -1.67
N ILE A 252 -27.64 3.12 -2.21
CA ILE A 252 -28.07 4.40 -2.78
C ILE A 252 -27.53 4.43 -4.21
N ARG A 253 -28.40 4.44 -5.24
CA ARG A 253 -27.98 4.14 -6.64
C ARG A 253 -28.55 5.11 -7.68
N GLY A 254 -27.73 5.46 -8.67
CA GLY A 254 -28.12 6.34 -9.79
C GLY A 254 -28.56 7.73 -9.32
N GLU A 255 -29.69 8.22 -9.82
CA GLU A 255 -30.24 9.55 -9.48
C GLU A 255 -30.51 9.76 -7.97
N GLU A 256 -30.63 8.69 -7.18
CA GLU A 256 -30.75 8.81 -5.73
C GLU A 256 -29.50 9.42 -5.08
N LEU A 257 -28.31 9.18 -5.66
CA LEU A 257 -27.06 9.81 -5.26
C LEU A 257 -27.10 11.33 -5.52
N SER A 258 -27.54 11.71 -6.72
CA SER A 258 -27.74 13.11 -7.12
C SER A 258 -28.72 13.82 -6.18
N ALA A 259 -29.90 13.22 -5.94
CA ALA A 259 -30.94 13.76 -5.07
C ALA A 259 -30.53 13.87 -3.59
N LYS A 260 -29.55 13.07 -3.13
CA LYS A 260 -28.99 13.11 -1.77
C LYS A 260 -27.67 13.90 -1.66
N GLY A 261 -27.17 14.50 -2.74
CA GLY A 261 -25.97 15.36 -2.71
C GLY A 261 -24.62 14.64 -2.84
N PHE A 262 -24.59 13.36 -3.23
CA PHE A 262 -23.36 12.59 -3.53
C PHE A 262 -22.78 12.96 -4.90
N GLY A 263 -22.43 14.23 -5.09
CA GLY A 263 -22.00 14.77 -6.39
C GLY A 263 -20.61 14.29 -6.85
N GLY A 264 -19.80 13.71 -5.97
CA GLY A 264 -18.57 13.01 -6.34
C GLY A 264 -18.88 11.68 -7.02
N ILE A 265 -19.58 10.78 -6.31
CA ILE A 265 -19.94 9.43 -6.80
C ILE A 265 -20.86 9.51 -8.02
N TYR A 266 -21.92 10.31 -7.95
CA TYR A 266 -22.82 10.54 -9.08
C TYR A 266 -22.09 11.18 -10.26
N GLY A 267 -21.29 12.23 -9.97
CA GLY A 267 -20.53 12.96 -10.97
C GLY A 267 -19.60 12.10 -11.81
N VAL A 268 -18.90 11.15 -11.18
CA VAL A 268 -18.02 10.21 -11.88
C VAL A 268 -18.81 9.18 -12.69
N GLY A 269 -19.86 8.58 -12.12
CA GLY A 269 -20.55 7.44 -12.76
C GLY A 269 -21.67 7.77 -13.75
N LYS A 270 -22.19 9.00 -13.82
CA LYS A 270 -23.36 9.40 -14.64
C LYS A 270 -23.24 9.22 -16.18
N ALA A 271 -22.10 8.75 -16.67
CA ALA A 271 -21.87 8.41 -18.09
C ALA A 271 -21.87 6.91 -18.39
N ALA A 272 -21.87 6.05 -17.37
CA ALA A 272 -21.84 4.61 -17.51
C ALA A 272 -23.23 4.02 -17.81
N VAL A 273 -23.26 2.85 -18.45
CA VAL A 273 -24.50 2.10 -18.71
C VAL A 273 -25.06 1.50 -17.41
N HIS A 274 -24.18 1.05 -16.52
CA HIS A 274 -24.55 0.63 -15.17
C HIS A 274 -24.31 1.81 -14.20
N PRO A 275 -25.36 2.31 -13.53
CA PRO A 275 -25.24 3.54 -12.76
C PRO A 275 -24.34 3.37 -11.52
N PRO A 276 -23.79 4.47 -10.99
CA PRO A 276 -23.02 4.45 -9.76
C PRO A 276 -23.88 4.11 -8.54
N ALA A 277 -23.24 3.64 -7.47
CA ALA A 277 -23.89 3.36 -6.19
C ALA A 277 -22.95 3.62 -5.00
N LEU A 278 -23.51 4.12 -3.89
CA LEU A 278 -22.95 3.93 -2.56
C LEU A 278 -23.61 2.67 -1.97
N VAL A 279 -22.80 1.71 -1.51
CA VAL A 279 -23.30 0.53 -0.79
C VAL A 279 -22.68 0.50 0.60
N VAL A 280 -23.47 0.17 1.62
CA VAL A 280 -23.02 0.13 3.02
C VAL A 280 -23.44 -1.18 3.67
N LEU A 281 -22.46 -1.90 4.23
CA LEU A 281 -22.67 -2.96 5.21
C LEU A 281 -22.39 -2.42 6.61
N SER A 282 -23.07 -2.95 7.63
CA SER A 282 -22.91 -2.49 9.00
C SER A 282 -23.07 -3.65 9.97
N HIS A 283 -22.04 -3.86 10.79
CA HIS A 283 -21.96 -4.87 11.84
C HIS A 283 -22.05 -4.17 13.20
N HIS A 284 -23.00 -4.61 14.02
CA HIS A 284 -23.32 -4.02 15.32
C HIS A 284 -23.29 -5.11 16.41
N PRO A 285 -22.11 -5.44 16.94
CA PRO A 285 -21.97 -6.47 17.96
C PRO A 285 -22.54 -5.98 19.31
N PRO A 286 -23.10 -6.88 20.15
CA PRO A 286 -23.53 -6.51 21.50
C PRO A 286 -22.37 -5.93 22.32
N GLY A 287 -22.50 -4.67 22.73
CA GLY A 287 -21.48 -3.94 23.49
C GLY A 287 -20.49 -3.13 22.66
N GLY A 288 -20.62 -3.07 21.32
CA GLY A 288 -19.82 -2.19 20.48
C GLY A 288 -20.10 -0.71 20.77
N THR A 289 -19.08 0.03 21.18
CA THR A 289 -19.15 1.46 21.55
C THR A 289 -18.42 2.39 20.58
N GLU A 290 -17.40 1.89 19.89
CA GLU A 290 -16.66 2.64 18.87
C GLU A 290 -17.30 2.42 17.50
N ASN A 291 -17.31 3.47 16.67
CA ASN A 291 -17.83 3.43 15.30
C ASN A 291 -16.65 3.55 14.32
N VAL A 292 -16.38 2.47 13.59
CA VAL A 292 -15.26 2.35 12.64
C VAL A 292 -15.81 2.20 11.23
N ALA A 293 -15.27 2.94 10.27
CA ALA A 293 -15.61 2.81 8.86
C ALA A 293 -14.40 2.42 8.00
N TRP A 294 -14.63 1.49 7.06
CA TRP A 294 -13.71 1.12 5.99
C TRP A 294 -14.33 1.53 4.65
N VAL A 295 -13.73 2.52 3.97
CA VAL A 295 -14.27 3.17 2.76
C VAL A 295 -13.46 2.77 1.52
N GLY A 296 -14.08 2.10 0.55
CA GLY A 296 -13.38 1.50 -0.59
C GLY A 296 -13.63 2.15 -1.93
N LYS A 297 -12.55 2.46 -2.68
CA LYS A 297 -12.62 2.86 -4.09
C LYS A 297 -13.14 1.69 -4.94
N GLY A 298 -14.31 1.86 -5.55
CA GLY A 298 -15.01 0.85 -6.34
C GLY A 298 -15.15 1.20 -7.83
N ILE A 299 -14.10 1.74 -8.46
CA ILE A 299 -14.16 2.10 -9.88
C ILE A 299 -14.02 0.84 -10.75
N VAL A 300 -15.14 0.26 -11.18
CA VAL A 300 -15.17 -1.07 -11.83
C VAL A 300 -14.48 -1.09 -13.20
N TYR A 301 -14.49 0.04 -13.89
CA TYR A 301 -13.55 0.34 -14.97
C TYR A 301 -13.28 1.84 -15.00
N ASP A 302 -12.06 2.17 -15.42
CA ASP A 302 -11.60 3.55 -15.51
C ASP A 302 -11.04 3.83 -16.91
N THR A 303 -11.79 4.59 -17.72
CA THR A 303 -11.32 5.11 -19.01
C THR A 303 -10.61 6.45 -18.87
N GLY A 304 -10.55 7.04 -17.67
CA GLY A 304 -10.09 8.39 -17.38
C GLY A 304 -11.12 9.48 -17.68
N GLY A 305 -12.37 9.11 -17.97
CA GLY A 305 -13.39 10.03 -18.47
C GLY A 305 -12.91 10.76 -19.73
N LEU A 306 -13.20 12.06 -19.85
CA LEU A 306 -12.80 12.90 -20.99
C LEU A 306 -11.29 13.25 -20.99
N SER A 307 -10.62 13.21 -19.84
CA SER A 307 -9.16 13.13 -19.68
C SER A 307 -8.63 11.73 -20.04
N ILE A 308 -9.03 11.22 -21.21
CA ILE A 308 -9.01 9.80 -21.56
C ILE A 308 -7.62 9.14 -21.49
N LYS A 309 -7.57 7.96 -20.86
CA LYS A 309 -6.34 7.15 -20.74
C LYS A 309 -5.83 6.72 -22.12
N THR A 310 -4.51 6.79 -22.32
CA THR A 310 -3.87 6.36 -23.57
C THR A 310 -3.94 4.85 -23.78
N LYS A 311 -3.85 4.39 -25.03
CA LYS A 311 -3.96 2.97 -25.46
C LYS A 311 -3.11 1.98 -24.64
N THR A 312 -1.95 2.39 -24.15
CA THR A 312 -1.02 1.56 -23.35
C THR A 312 -1.23 1.66 -21.84
N SER A 313 -2.08 2.58 -21.37
CA SER A 313 -2.21 2.97 -19.96
C SER A 313 -3.63 2.82 -19.39
N MET A 314 -4.61 2.48 -20.24
CA MET A 314 -5.94 1.95 -19.90
C MET A 314 -5.99 0.42 -19.68
N PRO A 315 -5.19 -0.43 -20.37
CA PRO A 315 -5.23 -1.88 -20.15
C PRO A 315 -4.85 -2.28 -18.72
N GLY A 316 -5.81 -2.88 -18.01
CA GLY A 316 -5.68 -3.24 -16.60
C GLY A 316 -6.53 -2.41 -15.63
N MET A 317 -7.22 -1.37 -16.11
CA MET A 317 -8.08 -0.51 -15.27
C MET A 317 -9.39 -1.17 -14.78
N LYS A 318 -9.68 -2.42 -15.17
CA LYS A 318 -10.64 -3.28 -14.45
C LYS A 318 -10.32 -3.43 -12.95
N ARG A 319 -9.06 -3.18 -12.59
CA ARG A 319 -8.54 -3.33 -11.22
C ARG A 319 -8.84 -2.16 -10.31
N ASP A 320 -9.46 -1.11 -10.82
CA ASP A 320 -9.57 0.16 -10.12
C ASP A 320 -10.71 0.19 -9.06
N CYS A 321 -11.41 -0.94 -8.92
CA CYS A 321 -12.29 -1.30 -7.82
C CYS A 321 -11.54 -2.00 -6.66
N GLY A 322 -10.21 -2.02 -6.71
CA GLY A 322 -9.37 -2.83 -5.82
C GLY A 322 -9.49 -2.49 -4.34
N GLY A 323 -9.73 -1.23 -3.99
CA GLY A 323 -9.94 -0.80 -2.60
C GLY A 323 -11.26 -1.34 -2.02
N ALA A 324 -12.34 -1.22 -2.79
CA ALA A 324 -13.64 -1.82 -2.43
C ALA A 324 -13.56 -3.35 -2.35
N ALA A 325 -12.84 -4.01 -3.27
CA ALA A 325 -12.71 -5.46 -3.28
C ALA A 325 -11.94 -5.99 -2.06
N ALA A 326 -10.83 -5.32 -1.69
CA ALA A 326 -10.07 -5.65 -0.49
C ALA A 326 -10.89 -5.43 0.79
N ILE A 327 -11.58 -4.29 0.93
CA ILE A 327 -12.43 -4.00 2.09
C ILE A 327 -13.59 -4.99 2.20
N LEU A 328 -14.16 -5.49 1.10
CA LEU A 328 -15.21 -6.53 1.16
C LEU A 328 -14.66 -7.85 1.72
N GLY A 329 -13.45 -8.23 1.29
CA GLY A 329 -12.74 -9.40 1.83
C GLY A 329 -12.36 -9.24 3.31
N ALA A 330 -11.81 -8.10 3.69
CA ALA A 330 -11.44 -7.78 5.07
C ALA A 330 -12.66 -7.73 6.00
N PHE A 331 -13.76 -7.10 5.57
CA PHE A 331 -15.00 -6.99 6.36
C PHE A 331 -15.61 -8.37 6.64
N TYR A 332 -15.62 -9.27 5.64
CA TYR A 332 -15.99 -10.66 5.84
C TYR A 332 -15.15 -11.31 6.95
N VAL A 333 -13.81 -11.19 6.87
CA VAL A 333 -12.88 -11.81 7.84
C VAL A 333 -13.07 -11.24 9.25
N ALA A 334 -13.20 -9.91 9.38
CA ALA A 334 -13.37 -9.25 10.67
C ALA A 334 -14.67 -9.64 11.37
N VAL A 335 -15.81 -9.64 10.65
CA VAL A 335 -17.10 -10.04 11.21
C VAL A 335 -17.10 -11.53 11.57
N ARG A 336 -16.49 -12.40 10.73
CA ARG A 336 -16.31 -13.83 11.02
C ARG A 336 -15.44 -14.11 12.24
N ALA A 337 -14.35 -13.35 12.40
CA ALA A 337 -13.47 -13.41 13.57
C ALA A 337 -14.09 -12.81 14.86
N GLY A 338 -15.35 -12.34 14.81
CA GLY A 338 -16.07 -11.85 15.98
C GLY A 338 -15.67 -10.42 16.41
N TYR A 339 -15.37 -9.53 15.46
CA TYR A 339 -15.02 -8.14 15.73
C TYR A 339 -16.02 -7.45 16.67
N THR A 340 -15.50 -6.76 17.69
CA THR A 340 -16.25 -6.38 18.90
C THR A 340 -16.73 -4.93 18.95
N GLN A 341 -16.40 -4.10 17.95
CA GLN A 341 -16.88 -2.71 17.83
C GLN A 341 -17.82 -2.57 16.62
N ASN A 342 -18.52 -1.43 16.50
CA ASN A 342 -19.37 -1.19 15.33
C ASN A 342 -18.49 -0.98 14.10
N LEU A 343 -18.71 -1.79 13.05
CA LEU A 343 -17.90 -1.77 11.84
C LEU A 343 -18.78 -1.55 10.62
N HIS A 344 -18.45 -0.54 9.83
CA HIS A 344 -19.15 -0.19 8.60
C HIS A 344 -18.22 -0.36 7.40
N ALA A 345 -18.65 -1.08 6.37
CA ALA A 345 -17.94 -1.14 5.09
C ALA A 345 -18.72 -0.34 4.05
N VAL A 346 -18.09 0.71 3.50
CA VAL A 346 -18.69 1.68 2.58
C VAL A 346 -18.02 1.54 1.21
N PHE A 347 -18.78 1.16 0.20
CA PHE A 347 -18.28 0.90 -1.15
C PHE A 347 -18.74 2.00 -2.10
N CYS A 348 -17.77 2.74 -2.66
CA CYS A 348 -18.01 3.86 -3.56
C CYS A 348 -17.90 3.38 -5.01
N LEU A 349 -19.00 2.84 -5.54
CA LEU A 349 -19.04 2.11 -6.81
C LEU A 349 -19.38 3.04 -7.98
N ALA A 350 -18.56 3.06 -9.01
CA ALA A 350 -18.83 3.77 -10.27
C ALA A 350 -18.03 3.15 -11.43
N GLU A 351 -18.36 3.54 -12.66
CA GLU A 351 -17.50 3.34 -13.84
C GLU A 351 -17.18 4.72 -14.43
N ASN A 352 -15.89 5.04 -14.57
CA ASN A 352 -15.45 6.35 -15.09
C ASN A 352 -15.41 6.29 -16.63
N ALA A 353 -16.58 6.46 -17.24
CA ALA A 353 -16.84 6.25 -18.66
C ALA A 353 -16.82 7.55 -19.49
N VAL A 354 -16.61 7.40 -20.81
CA VAL A 354 -16.80 8.47 -21.81
C VAL A 354 -18.21 8.39 -22.39
N GLY A 355 -18.95 9.51 -22.32
CA GLY A 355 -20.27 9.65 -22.92
C GLY A 355 -20.74 11.11 -22.95
N PRO A 356 -21.90 11.43 -23.57
CA PRO A 356 -22.41 12.80 -23.65
C PRO A 356 -22.72 13.45 -22.29
N THR A 357 -22.98 12.64 -21.27
CA THR A 357 -23.22 13.07 -19.87
C THR A 357 -21.97 13.05 -19.00
N ALA A 358 -20.79 12.70 -19.54
CA ALA A 358 -19.56 12.64 -18.76
C ALA A 358 -19.21 14.00 -18.15
N THR A 359 -18.66 13.96 -16.93
CA THR A 359 -18.01 15.12 -16.35
C THR A 359 -16.86 15.57 -17.25
N LYS A 360 -16.73 16.88 -17.39
CA LYS A 360 -15.72 17.57 -18.17
C LYS A 360 -14.69 18.18 -17.22
N PRO A 361 -13.47 18.46 -17.70
CA PRO A 361 -12.71 19.58 -17.17
C PRO A 361 -13.58 20.85 -17.13
N ASP A 362 -13.34 21.71 -16.14
CA ASP A 362 -14.06 22.95 -15.82
C ASP A 362 -15.50 22.76 -15.26
N ASP A 363 -16.02 21.53 -15.13
CA ASP A 363 -17.22 21.28 -14.31
C ASP A 363 -16.91 21.51 -12.82
N ILE A 364 -17.84 22.12 -12.08
CA ILE A 364 -17.78 22.22 -10.61
C ILE A 364 -18.79 21.25 -10.00
N HIS A 365 -18.33 20.32 -9.16
CA HIS A 365 -19.18 19.42 -8.40
C HIS A 365 -19.33 19.91 -6.95
N THR A 366 -20.53 19.81 -6.37
CA THR A 366 -20.70 19.87 -4.91
C THR A 366 -20.68 18.44 -4.38
N LEU A 367 -19.71 18.11 -3.52
CA LEU A 367 -19.56 16.79 -2.91
C LEU A 367 -20.37 16.69 -1.62
N TYR A 368 -20.53 15.47 -1.09
CA TYR A 368 -21.39 15.17 0.05
C TYR A 368 -21.05 15.97 1.31
N SER A 369 -19.77 16.34 1.50
CA SER A 369 -19.32 17.22 2.59
C SER A 369 -19.76 18.69 2.43
N GLY A 370 -20.58 19.03 1.44
CA GLY A 370 -20.99 20.40 1.09
C GLY A 370 -19.92 21.26 0.40
N ARG A 371 -18.69 20.73 0.19
CA ARG A 371 -17.60 21.45 -0.49
C ARG A 371 -17.75 21.39 -2.00
N THR A 372 -17.34 22.47 -2.66
CA THR A 372 -17.27 22.60 -4.12
C THR A 372 -15.89 22.22 -4.65
N VAL A 373 -15.86 21.46 -5.75
CA VAL A 373 -14.62 20.98 -6.38
C VAL A 373 -14.66 21.27 -7.87
N GLU A 374 -13.72 22.08 -8.34
CA GLU A 374 -13.44 22.32 -9.75
C GLU A 374 -12.71 21.08 -10.32
N ILE A 375 -13.31 20.42 -11.30
CA ILE A 375 -12.71 19.26 -11.94
C ILE A 375 -11.74 19.74 -13.01
N ASN A 376 -10.44 19.56 -12.81
CA ASN A 376 -9.41 19.86 -13.82
C ASN A 376 -8.79 18.60 -14.45
N ASN A 377 -9.10 17.41 -13.92
CA ASN A 377 -8.69 16.14 -14.51
C ASN A 377 -9.71 15.03 -14.18
N THR A 378 -10.32 14.40 -15.19
CA THR A 378 -11.27 13.29 -14.96
C THR A 378 -10.59 11.94 -14.78
N ASP A 379 -9.26 11.86 -14.95
CA ASP A 379 -8.37 10.73 -14.58
C ASP A 379 -7.94 10.79 -13.09
N ALA A 380 -8.63 11.63 -12.30
CA ALA A 380 -8.48 11.79 -10.86
C ALA A 380 -9.84 11.66 -10.13
N GLU A 381 -10.64 10.70 -10.59
CA GLU A 381 -11.99 10.35 -10.16
C GLU A 381 -12.07 9.72 -8.75
N GLY A 382 -11.09 8.88 -8.40
CA GLY A 382 -11.18 7.97 -7.25
C GLY A 382 -11.26 8.70 -5.92
N ARG A 383 -10.61 9.87 -5.84
CA ARG A 383 -10.66 10.72 -4.65
C ARG A 383 -12.02 11.43 -4.51
N LEU A 384 -12.74 11.69 -5.60
CA LEU A 384 -14.09 12.27 -5.56
C LEU A 384 -15.07 11.27 -4.96
N VAL A 385 -15.00 10.01 -5.42
CA VAL A 385 -15.90 8.95 -4.91
C VAL A 385 -15.58 8.58 -3.46
N LEU A 386 -14.30 8.58 -3.07
CA LEU A 386 -13.87 8.36 -1.68
C LEU A 386 -14.27 9.52 -0.76
N SER A 387 -14.14 10.77 -1.21
CA SER A 387 -14.47 11.97 -0.42
C SER A 387 -15.94 12.00 0.01
N ASP A 388 -16.84 11.62 -0.90
CA ASP A 388 -18.25 11.40 -0.59
C ASP A 388 -18.43 10.29 0.47
N GLY A 389 -17.71 9.16 0.32
CA GLY A 389 -17.79 8.01 1.21
C GLY A 389 -17.26 8.26 2.63
N VAL A 390 -16.13 8.96 2.78
CA VAL A 390 -15.59 9.32 4.10
C VAL A 390 -16.44 10.40 4.78
N ALA A 391 -16.96 11.36 4.01
CA ALA A 391 -17.89 12.37 4.54
C ALA A 391 -19.17 11.70 5.07
N TYR A 392 -19.76 10.76 4.32
CA TYR A 392 -20.91 9.98 4.78
C TYR A 392 -20.59 9.14 6.03
N ALA A 393 -19.41 8.52 6.10
CA ALA A 393 -18.98 7.77 7.28
C ALA A 393 -18.85 8.65 8.53
N ALA A 394 -18.35 9.88 8.40
CA ALA A 394 -18.25 10.82 9.51
C ALA A 394 -19.62 11.44 9.90
N ILE A 395 -20.43 11.84 8.91
CA ILE A 395 -21.65 12.62 9.11
C ILE A 395 -22.83 11.73 9.52
N ASP A 396 -23.09 10.64 8.79
CA ASP A 396 -24.30 9.82 8.94
C ASP A 396 -24.08 8.56 9.78
N LEU A 397 -22.89 7.95 9.67
CA LEU A 397 -22.51 6.76 10.46
C LEU A 397 -21.78 7.14 11.76
N HIS A 398 -21.51 8.43 11.98
CA HIS A 398 -20.83 8.98 13.16
C HIS A 398 -19.53 8.22 13.51
N CYS A 399 -18.75 7.84 12.50
CA CYS A 399 -17.51 7.08 12.68
C CYS A 399 -16.35 7.97 13.13
N THR A 400 -15.67 7.55 14.19
CA THR A 400 -14.51 8.26 14.79
C THR A 400 -13.16 7.69 14.37
N THR A 401 -13.15 6.53 13.70
CA THR A 401 -11.98 5.98 13.03
C THR A 401 -12.40 5.59 11.60
N ILE A 402 -11.80 6.24 10.60
CA ILE A 402 -12.14 6.07 9.19
C ILE A 402 -10.88 5.66 8.43
N LEU A 403 -10.83 4.41 7.98
CA LEU A 403 -9.84 3.95 7.02
C LEU A 403 -10.44 4.04 5.61
N ASP A 404 -9.71 4.59 4.65
CA ASP A 404 -10.08 4.55 3.24
C ASP A 404 -8.99 3.87 2.40
N MET A 405 -9.40 2.96 1.51
CA MET A 405 -8.48 2.12 0.71
C MET A 405 -8.76 2.27 -0.78
N ALA A 406 -7.69 2.43 -1.56
CA ALA A 406 -7.82 2.84 -2.95
C ALA A 406 -6.68 2.41 -3.88
N THR A 407 -7.00 2.26 -5.17
CA THR A 407 -6.03 2.11 -6.27
C THR A 407 -5.65 3.47 -6.88
N LEU A 408 -5.33 4.45 -6.02
CA LEU A 408 -5.59 5.87 -6.35
C LEU A 408 -4.59 6.56 -7.28
N THR A 409 -3.31 6.18 -7.31
CA THR A 409 -2.28 6.93 -8.08
C THR A 409 -1.22 6.05 -8.73
N GLY A 410 -0.72 6.50 -9.88
CA GLY A 410 0.55 5.99 -10.45
C GLY A 410 1.77 6.32 -9.59
N ALA A 411 1.74 7.47 -8.92
CA ALA A 411 2.85 7.98 -8.11
C ALA A 411 3.18 7.13 -6.88
N GLN A 412 2.21 6.42 -6.29
CA GLN A 412 2.48 5.42 -5.24
C GLN A 412 3.57 4.43 -5.72
N GLY A 413 3.41 3.90 -6.93
CA GLY A 413 4.33 2.93 -7.52
C GLY A 413 5.75 3.45 -7.76
N THR A 414 5.92 4.78 -7.76
CA THR A 414 7.21 5.48 -7.80
C THR A 414 7.75 5.74 -6.38
N ALA A 415 6.88 6.09 -5.42
CA ALA A 415 7.24 6.47 -4.06
C ALA A 415 7.59 5.28 -3.15
N THR A 416 6.71 4.27 -3.05
CA THR A 416 6.91 3.09 -2.17
C THR A 416 7.05 1.79 -2.97
N GLY A 417 6.86 1.81 -4.29
CA GLY A 417 7.15 0.69 -5.18
C GLY A 417 5.98 -0.29 -5.38
N LYS A 418 6.31 -1.57 -5.63
CA LYS A 418 5.35 -2.57 -6.13
C LYS A 418 4.83 -3.57 -5.09
N PHE A 419 5.40 -3.58 -3.89
CA PHE A 419 5.06 -4.51 -2.81
C PHE A 419 4.54 -3.79 -1.56
N HIS A 420 4.81 -2.48 -1.43
CA HIS A 420 4.35 -1.65 -0.33
C HIS A 420 3.21 -0.77 -0.78
N GLY A 421 2.01 -0.97 -0.23
CA GLY A 421 1.01 0.09 -0.21
C GLY A 421 1.54 1.32 0.52
N ALA A 422 1.05 2.50 0.17
CA ALA A 422 1.44 3.73 0.83
C ALA A 422 0.34 4.19 1.78
N VAL A 423 0.68 4.41 3.05
CA VAL A 423 -0.24 4.97 4.07
C VAL A 423 -0.01 6.46 4.26
N LEU A 424 -1.10 7.18 4.52
CA LEU A 424 -1.12 8.57 4.94
C LEU A 424 -2.21 8.72 6.02
N THR A 425 -1.91 9.38 7.13
CA THR A 425 -2.83 9.44 8.29
C THR A 425 -2.65 10.72 9.07
N ASN A 426 -3.72 11.19 9.73
CA ASN A 426 -3.64 12.33 10.66
C ASN A 426 -3.04 11.98 12.03
N ASN A 427 -2.77 10.69 12.30
CA ASN A 427 -2.28 10.18 13.57
C ASN A 427 -1.13 9.18 13.39
N GLN A 428 0.04 9.51 13.94
CA GLN A 428 1.26 8.68 13.90
C GLN A 428 1.07 7.28 14.50
N GLN A 429 0.24 7.11 15.53
CA GLN A 429 0.01 5.79 16.13
C GLN A 429 -0.65 4.82 15.14
N TRP A 430 -1.55 5.33 14.29
CA TRP A 430 -2.15 4.55 13.21
C TRP A 430 -1.20 4.32 12.03
N GLU A 431 -0.19 5.18 11.84
CA GLU A 431 0.88 4.95 10.86
C GLU A 431 1.74 3.74 11.28
N GLU A 432 2.21 3.75 12.53
CA GLU A 432 3.00 2.66 13.12
C GLU A 432 2.20 1.35 13.21
N ALA A 433 0.91 1.43 13.52
CA ALA A 433 0.01 0.27 13.51
C ALA A 433 -0.19 -0.30 12.10
N ALA A 434 -0.41 0.54 11.08
CA ALA A 434 -0.57 0.09 9.69
C ALA A 434 0.70 -0.57 9.14
N VAL A 435 1.88 0.01 9.39
CA VAL A 435 3.17 -0.61 9.02
C VAL A 435 3.36 -1.96 9.72
N THR A 436 2.99 -2.06 10.99
CA THR A 436 3.06 -3.30 11.77
C THR A 436 2.11 -4.37 11.21
N ALA A 437 0.84 -4.02 10.99
CA ALA A 437 -0.17 -4.90 10.42
C ALA A 437 0.26 -5.45 9.06
N GLY A 438 0.77 -4.60 8.15
CA GLY A 438 1.28 -5.03 6.84
C GLY A 438 2.50 -5.95 6.92
N GLN A 439 3.34 -5.85 7.96
CA GLN A 439 4.42 -6.81 8.20
C GLN A 439 3.89 -8.16 8.72
N SER A 440 2.83 -8.15 9.54
CA SER A 440 2.20 -9.34 10.11
C SER A 440 1.24 -10.08 9.16
N SER A 441 0.65 -9.39 8.17
CA SER A 441 -0.20 -9.99 7.11
C SER A 441 0.59 -10.35 5.84
N GLY A 442 1.78 -9.77 5.67
CA GLY A 442 2.58 -9.86 4.46
C GLY A 442 2.20 -8.84 3.38
N ASP A 443 1.10 -8.10 3.55
CA ASP A 443 0.66 -7.03 2.66
C ASP A 443 1.24 -5.69 3.13
N LEU A 444 2.50 -5.49 2.75
CA LEU A 444 3.38 -4.47 3.31
C LEU A 444 2.85 -3.05 3.11
N ILE A 445 3.07 -2.20 4.11
CA ILE A 445 2.74 -0.78 4.09
C ILE A 445 4.00 0.04 4.38
N HIS A 446 4.11 1.22 3.75
CA HIS A 446 5.13 2.22 4.07
C HIS A 446 4.50 3.63 4.13
N PRO A 447 4.88 4.49 5.08
CA PRO A 447 4.30 5.82 5.21
C PRO A 447 4.72 6.82 4.12
N LEU A 448 3.92 7.87 4.01
CA LEU A 448 4.14 9.10 3.24
C LEU A 448 4.05 10.33 4.17
N PRO A 449 4.72 11.45 3.85
CA PRO A 449 4.60 12.66 4.66
C PRO A 449 3.17 13.20 4.74
N TYR A 450 2.61 13.24 5.96
CA TYR A 450 1.41 14.01 6.28
C TYR A 450 1.80 15.44 6.68
N SER A 451 1.53 16.38 5.79
CA SER A 451 1.78 17.82 5.98
C SER A 451 0.76 18.62 5.15
N PRO A 452 -0.51 18.72 5.62
CA PRO A 452 -1.55 19.49 4.93
C PRO A 452 -1.12 20.92 4.60
N GLU A 453 -0.41 21.57 5.52
CA GLU A 453 0.03 22.96 5.46
C GLU A 453 1.07 23.25 4.37
N LEU A 454 1.85 22.24 3.92
CA LEU A 454 2.79 22.38 2.80
C LEU A 454 2.22 21.88 1.47
N HIS A 455 1.24 20.98 1.50
CA HIS A 455 0.84 20.18 0.33
C HIS A 455 -0.57 20.49 -0.17
N PHE A 456 -1.52 20.86 0.68
CA PHE A 456 -2.91 21.07 0.26
C PHE A 456 -3.08 22.30 -0.65
N ALA A 457 -2.16 23.28 -0.57
CA ALA A 457 -2.15 24.45 -1.45
C ALA A 457 -2.00 24.12 -2.95
N GLU A 458 -1.49 22.93 -3.31
CA GLU A 458 -1.42 22.47 -4.71
C GLU A 458 -2.81 22.22 -5.34
N PHE A 459 -3.89 22.21 -4.54
CA PHE A 459 -5.29 22.10 -4.97
C PHE A 459 -6.05 23.43 -5.04
N ALA A 460 -5.38 24.59 -4.99
CA ALA A 460 -6.06 25.89 -5.04
C ALA A 460 -6.94 26.06 -6.30
N SER A 461 -8.21 26.44 -6.11
CA SER A 461 -9.13 26.90 -7.16
C SER A 461 -9.35 28.41 -7.04
N ALA A 462 -9.77 29.04 -8.16
CA ALA A 462 -10.20 30.43 -8.19
C ALA A 462 -11.74 30.58 -8.18
N VAL A 463 -12.49 29.47 -8.25
CA VAL A 463 -13.95 29.44 -8.48
C VAL A 463 -14.70 28.41 -7.63
N ALA A 464 -13.99 27.52 -6.92
CA ALA A 464 -14.50 26.51 -6.01
C ALA A 464 -13.61 26.45 -4.74
N ASP A 465 -13.96 25.61 -3.76
CA ASP A 465 -13.14 25.43 -2.56
C ASP A 465 -11.78 24.78 -2.87
N MET A 466 -11.71 23.93 -3.91
CA MET A 466 -10.48 23.28 -4.37
C MET A 466 -10.61 22.72 -5.81
N LYS A 467 -9.49 22.30 -6.40
CA LYS A 467 -9.43 21.49 -7.63
C LYS A 467 -9.26 20.00 -7.29
N ASN A 468 -9.70 19.09 -8.16
CA ASN A 468 -9.52 17.65 -7.90
C ASN A 468 -8.10 17.14 -8.18
N SER A 469 -7.40 17.70 -9.16
CA SER A 469 -5.98 17.41 -9.44
C SER A 469 -5.11 18.63 -9.16
N MET A 470 -3.85 18.37 -8.79
CA MET A 470 -2.86 19.42 -8.52
C MET A 470 -2.66 20.29 -9.76
N ALA A 471 -2.59 21.60 -9.56
CA ALA A 471 -2.42 22.56 -10.65
C ALA A 471 -0.96 22.56 -11.16
N ILE A 472 -0.74 22.00 -12.34
CA ILE A 472 0.55 22.10 -13.04
C ILE A 472 0.65 23.50 -13.68
N ASP A 473 1.07 24.50 -12.90
CA ASP A 473 1.53 25.75 -13.50
C ASP A 473 2.83 25.47 -14.30
N PHE A 474 2.88 25.99 -15.52
CA PHE A 474 4.04 25.94 -16.40
C PHE A 474 5.28 26.58 -15.74
N MET A 475 5.08 27.59 -14.87
CA MET A 475 6.16 28.14 -14.03
C MET A 475 6.66 27.15 -12.97
N THR A 476 5.81 26.26 -12.43
CA THR A 476 6.25 25.23 -11.47
C THR A 476 7.06 24.13 -12.15
N LEU A 477 6.68 23.70 -13.36
CA LEU A 477 7.52 22.81 -14.18
C LEU A 477 8.87 23.46 -14.49
N ARG A 478 8.84 24.73 -14.94
CA ARG A 478 10.05 25.48 -15.27
C ARG A 478 10.97 25.67 -14.06
N GLY A 479 10.42 26.05 -12.90
CA GLY A 479 11.19 26.18 -11.65
C GLY A 479 11.76 24.86 -11.13
N ARG A 480 11.05 23.72 -11.32
CA ARG A 480 11.58 22.38 -11.00
C ARG A 480 12.72 21.98 -11.96
N GLN A 481 12.62 22.30 -13.24
CA GLN A 481 13.71 22.08 -14.22
C GLN A 481 14.91 23.02 -14.00
N GLU A 482 14.68 24.32 -13.78
CA GLU A 482 15.74 25.31 -13.55
C GLU A 482 16.46 25.08 -12.21
N MET A 483 15.77 24.60 -11.16
CA MET A 483 16.47 24.07 -9.96
C MET A 483 17.34 22.85 -10.28
N MET A 484 16.87 21.90 -11.11
CA MET A 484 17.70 20.76 -11.54
C MET A 484 18.96 21.20 -12.29
N PHE A 485 18.86 22.19 -13.18
CA PHE A 485 20.02 22.70 -13.92
C PHE A 485 20.98 23.52 -13.06
N HIS A 486 20.49 24.41 -12.18
CA HIS A 486 21.36 25.15 -11.27
C HIS A 486 22.03 24.26 -10.20
N PHE A 487 21.42 23.15 -9.78
CA PHE A 487 22.13 22.15 -8.98
C PHE A 487 23.22 21.39 -9.79
N TYR A 488 23.09 21.31 -11.11
CA TYR A 488 24.11 20.70 -11.96
C TYR A 488 25.31 21.64 -12.19
N GLU A 489 25.07 22.93 -12.41
CA GLU A 489 26.14 23.93 -12.65
C GLU A 489 26.87 24.35 -11.36
N SER A 490 26.17 24.55 -10.24
CA SER A 490 26.79 25.05 -9.00
C SER A 490 27.73 24.04 -8.31
N THR A 491 27.55 22.74 -8.55
CA THR A 491 28.39 21.68 -7.94
C THR A 491 29.80 21.54 -8.54
N GLN A 492 30.17 22.31 -9.57
CA GLN A 492 31.56 22.37 -10.05
C GLN A 492 32.52 23.08 -9.07
N THR A 493 32.01 23.75 -8.03
CA THR A 493 32.85 24.31 -6.95
C THR A 493 32.26 24.02 -5.57
N HIS A 494 33.04 23.29 -4.75
CA HIS A 494 32.76 22.79 -3.39
C HIS A 494 31.98 21.47 -3.30
N ASN A 495 32.65 20.45 -2.74
CA ASN A 495 32.15 19.07 -2.61
C ASN A 495 31.09 18.94 -1.48
N ILE A 496 29.82 19.24 -1.77
CA ILE A 496 28.68 18.84 -0.94
C ILE A 496 27.58 18.28 -1.85
N GLN A 497 27.46 16.94 -1.91
CA GLN A 497 26.56 16.25 -2.83
C GLN A 497 25.30 15.75 -2.12
N ILE A 498 24.31 16.63 -1.93
CA ILE A 498 22.97 16.26 -1.42
C ILE A 498 22.15 15.66 -2.57
N SER A 499 22.27 14.35 -2.78
CA SER A 499 21.56 13.64 -3.85
C SER A 499 20.12 13.27 -3.46
N CYS A 500 19.18 14.19 -3.70
CA CYS A 500 17.76 13.85 -3.74
C CYS A 500 17.51 12.84 -4.86
N THR A 501 17.35 11.56 -4.52
CA THR A 501 17.41 10.47 -5.48
C THR A 501 16.08 10.28 -6.22
N ILE A 502 15.87 11.08 -7.27
CA ILE A 502 14.81 10.84 -8.27
C ILE A 502 15.25 9.69 -9.19
N LEU A 503 14.94 8.46 -8.78
CA LEU A 503 15.40 7.25 -9.46
C LEU A 503 14.48 6.89 -10.66
N SER A 504 14.70 7.54 -11.80
CA SER A 504 14.03 7.19 -13.05
C SER A 504 14.55 5.84 -13.59
N CYS A 505 13.81 4.75 -13.36
CA CYS A 505 14.18 3.40 -13.83
C CYS A 505 14.03 3.24 -15.36
N THR A 506 14.95 3.80 -16.14
CA THR A 506 15.13 3.45 -17.55
C THR A 506 15.74 2.05 -17.65
N ALA A 507 15.06 1.13 -18.34
CA ALA A 507 15.52 -0.24 -18.48
C ALA A 507 16.66 -0.36 -19.50
N ILE A 508 17.85 -0.74 -19.03
CA ILE A 508 18.97 -1.17 -19.87
C ILE A 508 19.00 -2.71 -19.86
N ARG A 509 19.02 -3.34 -21.04
CA ARG A 509 19.28 -4.79 -21.18
C ARG A 509 20.78 -5.01 -21.03
N GLY A 510 21.16 -6.07 -20.30
CA GLY A 510 22.52 -6.22 -19.78
C GLY A 510 23.58 -6.57 -20.81
N GLN A 511 24.82 -6.28 -20.42
CA GLN A 511 26.04 -7.02 -20.77
C GLN A 511 26.95 -7.06 -19.52
N ASP A 512 28.04 -7.81 -19.61
CA ASP A 512 28.77 -8.38 -18.47
C ASP A 512 29.74 -7.46 -17.71
N ILE A 513 30.05 -7.86 -16.45
CA ILE A 513 31.37 -7.95 -15.76
C ILE A 513 32.37 -6.79 -16.02
N THR A 514 32.94 -6.05 -15.05
CA THR A 514 33.74 -6.49 -13.86
C THR A 514 33.80 -5.40 -12.76
N GLU A 515 34.64 -5.62 -11.72
CA GLU A 515 35.32 -4.66 -10.79
C GLU A 515 35.02 -3.14 -10.91
N ILE A 516 34.90 -2.37 -9.81
CA ILE A 516 35.89 -2.21 -8.72
C ILE A 516 35.21 -2.06 -7.35
N GLY A 517 35.81 -2.67 -6.32
CA GLY A 517 35.57 -2.28 -4.92
C GLY A 517 36.86 -1.78 -4.26
N LYS A 518 36.83 -0.61 -3.60
CA LYS A 518 37.83 -0.17 -2.60
C LYS A 518 37.40 1.10 -1.84
N VAL A 519 37.66 1.08 -0.53
CA VAL A 519 38.11 2.22 0.32
C VAL A 519 37.09 3.33 0.71
N PHE A 520 36.61 3.23 1.97
CA PHE A 520 36.24 4.30 2.94
C PHE A 520 35.15 5.36 2.55
N GLY A 521 34.51 6.07 3.48
CA GLY A 521 34.50 5.99 4.95
C GLY A 521 34.55 7.37 5.64
N LEU A 522 33.65 7.62 6.62
CA LEU A 522 33.47 8.85 7.42
C LEU A 522 33.11 10.12 6.58
N ARG A 523 31.94 10.77 6.74
CA ARG A 523 31.40 11.35 7.99
C ARG A 523 29.88 11.56 7.89
N ALA A 524 29.12 10.95 8.80
CA ALA A 524 27.72 11.30 9.10
C ALA A 524 27.42 10.92 10.56
N SER A 525 27.97 11.70 11.49
CA SER A 525 27.78 11.53 12.94
C SER A 525 27.86 12.92 13.57
N ILE A 526 27.09 13.16 14.65
CA ILE A 526 26.29 14.39 14.86
C ILE A 526 25.05 14.30 13.95
N LEU A 527 23.84 13.95 14.44
CA LEU A 527 23.28 14.13 15.79
C LEU A 527 22.55 12.87 16.32
N VAL A 528 23.28 11.86 16.84
CA VAL A 528 22.68 10.71 17.57
C VAL A 528 23.54 10.32 18.79
N THR A 529 23.70 11.23 19.75
CA THR A 529 24.31 10.91 21.07
C THR A 529 23.77 11.76 22.22
N THR A 530 22.51 11.57 22.63
CA THR A 530 22.04 11.89 24.01
C THR A 530 20.65 11.31 24.25
N THR A 531 20.57 10.01 24.61
CA THR A 531 19.61 9.41 25.58
C THR A 531 19.76 7.89 25.59
N LYS A 532 20.50 7.36 26.56
CA LYS A 532 20.21 6.08 27.23
C LYS A 532 20.74 6.15 28.66
N ASN A 533 20.09 5.41 29.55
CA ASN A 533 20.38 5.30 30.99
C ASN A 533 20.12 6.57 31.81
N ALA A 534 18.84 6.81 32.14
CA ALA A 534 18.44 7.11 33.53
C ALA A 534 16.94 6.81 33.72
N GLU A 535 16.63 5.61 34.20
CA GLU A 535 15.43 5.47 35.05
C GLU A 535 15.73 6.16 36.39
N ASN A 536 14.77 6.88 36.99
CA ASN A 536 14.22 6.46 38.29
C ASN A 536 13.07 7.34 38.83
N PHE A 537 12.40 6.79 39.83
CA PHE A 537 11.31 7.40 40.60
C PHE A 537 11.74 8.56 41.51
N LYS A 538 10.74 9.31 42.00
CA LYS A 538 10.89 10.33 43.06
C LYS A 538 11.33 9.71 44.39
N VAL A 539 12.29 10.33 45.08
CA VAL A 539 12.29 10.49 46.55
C VAL A 539 12.80 11.90 46.91
N SER A 540 12.38 12.43 48.06
CA SER A 540 12.65 13.79 48.55
C SER A 540 14.01 13.98 49.22
N GLY A 541 14.53 15.21 49.21
CA GLY A 541 15.03 15.83 50.44
C GLY A 541 16.45 16.41 50.46
N LYS A 542 16.52 17.74 50.68
CA LYS A 542 17.53 18.48 51.45
C LYS A 542 19.04 18.17 51.25
N SER A 543 19.69 19.11 50.57
CA SER A 543 20.67 20.03 51.19
C SER A 543 22.11 19.59 51.54
N LEU A 544 23.05 20.10 50.72
CA LEU A 544 24.31 20.78 51.09
C LEU A 544 25.59 20.03 51.52
N ILE A 545 26.69 20.66 51.08
CA ILE A 545 28.08 20.76 51.62
C ILE A 545 29.12 19.68 51.20
N PRO A 546 30.32 20.09 50.73
CA PRO A 546 31.36 19.20 50.17
C PRO A 546 32.60 19.01 51.09
N VAL A 547 33.45 18.02 50.77
CA VAL A 547 34.81 17.89 51.36
C VAL A 547 35.86 17.53 50.28
N THR A 548 37.07 18.09 50.45
CA THR A 548 38.27 18.02 49.61
C THR A 548 39.05 16.69 49.71
N SER A 549 39.81 16.30 48.66
CA SER A 549 41.28 16.56 48.60
C SER A 549 42.10 15.67 47.63
N THR A 550 42.87 16.33 46.76
CA THR A 550 44.28 16.08 46.35
C THR A 550 45.00 14.75 46.70
N ARG A 551 45.53 14.02 45.68
CA ARG A 551 46.99 13.93 45.38
C ARG A 551 47.43 13.04 44.17
N ILE A 552 47.96 13.72 43.15
CA ILE A 552 49.14 13.46 42.27
C ILE A 552 49.96 12.14 42.43
N ILE A 553 50.25 11.42 41.32
CA ILE A 553 51.61 11.15 40.71
C ILE A 553 51.60 9.97 39.67
N LYS A 554 52.31 10.20 38.53
CA LYS A 554 53.05 9.36 37.54
C LYS A 554 52.92 7.79 37.55
N SER A 555 53.19 7.03 36.48
CA SER A 555 54.18 7.23 35.37
C SER A 555 53.94 6.45 34.06
N GLN A 556 54.33 7.07 32.93
CA GLN A 556 55.02 6.56 31.71
C GLN A 556 54.68 5.19 31.05
N ARG A 557 54.67 5.22 29.70
CA ARG A 557 55.05 4.12 28.78
C ARG A 557 56.36 4.49 28.06
N PRO A 558 57.14 3.53 27.52
CA PRO A 558 58.29 3.80 26.66
C PRO A 558 57.90 4.08 25.18
N GLN A 559 58.87 4.52 24.37
CA GLN A 559 58.79 4.79 22.93
C GLN A 559 59.73 3.87 22.13
N HIS A 560 59.49 3.77 20.80
CA HIS A 560 60.50 3.65 19.72
C HIS A 560 59.82 3.79 18.34
N GLU A 561 60.42 4.32 17.27
CA GLU A 561 61.24 5.55 17.12
C GLU A 561 61.22 6.00 15.62
N ASP A 562 62.37 6.24 14.95
CA ASP A 562 62.65 6.39 13.48
C ASP A 562 61.65 7.21 12.61
N GLU A 563 61.87 8.49 12.27
CA GLU A 563 62.82 9.08 11.28
C GLU A 563 62.51 8.72 9.80
N GLU A 564 62.38 9.62 8.80
CA GLU A 564 62.48 11.11 8.70
C GLU A 564 61.45 11.60 7.60
N ILE A 565 61.48 12.67 6.77
CA ILE A 565 62.48 13.65 6.28
C ILE A 565 61.89 15.09 6.23
N ILE A 566 62.50 16.02 6.98
CA ILE A 566 62.82 17.44 6.68
C ILE A 566 61.96 18.28 5.68
N LYS A 567 61.31 19.32 6.25
CA LYS A 567 61.23 20.78 5.85
C LYS A 567 60.72 21.17 4.44
N LEU A 568 59.92 22.24 4.27
CA LEU A 568 60.28 23.64 4.61
C LEU A 568 59.17 24.54 5.20
N GLN A 569 59.67 25.36 6.11
CA GLN A 569 59.23 26.69 6.59
C GLN A 569 59.00 27.70 5.44
N GLU A 570 58.40 28.90 5.61
CA GLU A 570 57.91 29.57 6.83
C GLU A 570 56.81 30.62 6.54
N GLY A 571 55.83 30.72 7.45
CA GLY A 571 55.48 31.99 8.10
C GLY A 571 54.51 32.98 7.40
N ARG A 572 54.09 34.07 8.06
CA ARG A 572 54.18 34.41 9.50
C ARG A 572 53.23 35.58 9.84
N ARG A 573 52.51 35.50 10.98
CA ARG A 573 51.65 36.56 11.57
C ARG A 573 50.39 36.89 10.75
N GLY A 574 49.23 37.21 11.32
CA GLY A 574 48.82 37.26 12.73
C GLY A 574 48.44 38.67 13.20
N LEU A 575 47.15 38.90 13.40
CA LEU A 575 46.58 40.10 14.03
C LEU A 575 45.24 39.72 14.70
N THR A 576 45.00 40.23 15.91
CA THR A 576 43.78 39.98 16.70
C THR A 576 43.02 41.29 16.92
N ALA A 577 41.70 41.25 16.78
CA ALA A 577 40.80 42.31 17.22
C ALA A 577 39.45 41.71 17.66
N THR A 578 38.71 42.45 18.48
CA THR A 578 37.51 42.00 19.22
C THR A 578 36.25 42.76 18.80
N SER A 579 35.10 42.42 19.40
CA SER A 579 33.73 42.89 19.08
C SER A 579 33.18 42.37 17.74
N GLY A 580 31.87 42.26 17.52
CA GLY A 580 30.75 42.51 18.44
C GLY A 580 29.45 42.78 17.67
N GLU A 581 28.32 42.63 18.35
CA GLU A 581 26.96 42.95 17.86
C GLU A 581 26.37 42.06 16.74
N THR A 582 25.07 42.24 16.51
CA THR A 582 24.15 41.33 15.81
C THR A 582 23.79 41.83 14.41
N PHE A 583 23.59 40.91 13.46
CA PHE A 583 23.04 41.22 12.13
C PHE A 583 21.67 40.60 11.87
N THR A 584 20.73 41.42 11.43
CA THR A 584 19.36 41.05 11.06
C THR A 584 19.24 40.67 9.58
N THR A 585 18.20 39.90 9.24
CA THR A 585 17.93 39.35 7.90
C THR A 585 17.44 40.41 6.89
N SER A 586 18.36 41.10 6.20
CA SER A 586 17.98 42.10 5.17
C SER A 586 18.99 42.33 4.03
N HIS A 587 19.91 41.40 3.77
CA HIS A 587 21.04 41.62 2.82
C HIS A 587 21.20 40.62 1.64
N LEU A 588 20.23 39.74 1.37
CA LEU A 588 20.34 38.75 0.27
C LEU A 588 19.59 39.11 -1.03
N TRP A 589 18.69 40.10 -1.02
CA TRP A 589 17.76 40.35 -2.14
C TRP A 589 18.21 41.40 -3.17
N VAL A 590 19.32 42.11 -2.95
CA VAL A 590 19.71 43.26 -3.78
C VAL A 590 20.64 42.90 -4.96
N ASN A 591 21.37 41.77 -4.90
CA ASN A 591 22.34 41.41 -5.93
C ASN A 591 21.74 40.66 -7.14
N ILE A 592 20.64 39.91 -6.96
CA ILE A 592 20.03 39.10 -8.03
C ILE A 592 19.47 39.99 -9.16
N PHE A 593 18.88 41.14 -8.80
CA PHE A 593 18.28 42.06 -9.79
C PHE A 593 19.27 42.79 -10.71
N LYS A 594 20.60 42.72 -10.45
CA LYS A 594 21.61 43.40 -11.29
C LYS A 594 22.14 42.58 -12.47
N GLN A 595 21.94 41.26 -12.50
CA GLN A 595 22.39 40.43 -13.63
C GLN A 595 21.30 40.23 -14.71
N GLY A 596 20.01 40.27 -14.35
CA GLY A 596 18.91 40.13 -15.32
C GLY A 596 18.82 41.25 -16.37
N ALA A 597 19.40 42.42 -16.11
CA ALA A 597 19.28 43.59 -16.99
C ALA A 597 20.19 43.58 -18.24
N TYR A 598 21.17 42.66 -18.33
CA TYR A 598 22.22 42.75 -19.35
C TYR A 598 21.95 41.96 -20.66
N LEU A 599 20.86 41.20 -20.73
CA LEU A 599 20.51 40.37 -21.91
C LEU A 599 19.33 40.90 -22.75
N HIS A 600 18.72 42.04 -22.38
CA HIS A 600 17.52 42.56 -23.04
C HIS A 600 17.82 43.60 -24.17
N ASN A 601 19.04 43.63 -24.72
CA ASN A 601 19.46 44.70 -25.64
C ASN A 601 20.18 44.24 -26.92
N LEU A 602 20.02 42.97 -27.33
CA LEU A 602 20.71 42.40 -28.49
C LEU A 602 19.82 41.51 -29.39
N LYS A 603 18.69 42.08 -29.88
CA LYS A 603 17.95 41.55 -31.05
C LYS A 603 16.92 42.52 -31.67
N MET A 604 17.36 43.70 -32.08
CA MET A 604 16.57 44.65 -32.89
C MET A 604 17.41 45.31 -33.99
N THR A 605 17.79 44.55 -35.02
CA THR A 605 18.26 45.00 -36.36
C THR A 605 18.63 43.76 -37.19
N GLY A 606 18.49 43.84 -38.53
CA GLY A 606 18.86 42.76 -39.46
C GLY A 606 17.71 42.37 -40.39
N GLU A 607 17.87 42.63 -41.68
CA GLU A 607 16.85 42.42 -42.72
C GLU A 607 16.88 41.00 -43.32
N ALA A 608 15.86 40.66 -44.11
CA ALA A 608 15.75 39.37 -44.77
C ALA A 608 16.49 39.34 -46.12
N THR A 609 17.26 38.28 -46.35
CA THR A 609 17.72 37.83 -47.68
C THR A 609 17.51 36.32 -47.82
N SER A 610 17.37 35.83 -49.05
CA SER A 610 16.84 34.49 -49.33
C SER A 610 17.83 33.58 -50.08
N SER A 611 18.41 32.61 -49.38
CA SER A 611 19.01 31.40 -49.96
C SER A 611 19.20 30.29 -48.90
N ASP A 612 19.38 29.05 -49.38
CA ASP A 612 19.81 27.83 -48.65
C ASP A 612 18.77 27.03 -47.84
N THR A 613 17.89 26.34 -48.58
CA THR A 613 17.11 25.19 -48.10
C THR A 613 17.96 23.92 -47.93
N THR A 614 18.72 23.76 -46.82
CA THR A 614 19.26 22.42 -46.41
C THR A 614 19.74 22.27 -44.94
N ALA A 615 19.07 22.83 -43.93
CA ALA A 615 19.50 22.69 -42.51
C ALA A 615 18.44 22.20 -41.49
N ALA A 616 17.15 22.12 -41.85
CA ALA A 616 16.06 21.94 -40.90
C ALA A 616 15.62 20.47 -40.68
N SER A 617 16.54 19.59 -40.24
CA SER A 617 16.22 18.15 -40.09
C SER A 617 17.02 17.38 -39.02
N LYS A 618 17.43 18.04 -37.92
CA LYS A 618 18.23 17.37 -36.86
C LYS A 618 18.08 17.91 -35.43
N PHE A 619 16.85 18.23 -35.01
CA PHE A 619 16.49 18.23 -33.57
C PHE A 619 15.71 16.95 -33.23
N PRO A 620 16.04 16.24 -32.14
CA PRO A 620 15.52 14.89 -31.91
C PRO A 620 14.11 14.89 -31.31
N ASN A 621 13.22 14.06 -31.89
CA ASN A 621 11.87 13.74 -31.39
C ASN A 621 11.83 13.10 -29.98
N HIS A 622 12.96 13.03 -29.27
CA HIS A 622 13.04 12.53 -27.91
C HIS A 622 12.42 13.50 -26.90
N LEU A 623 12.49 14.82 -27.10
CA LEU A 623 12.00 15.78 -26.09
C LEU A 623 10.47 15.78 -25.98
N GLU A 624 9.74 15.80 -27.11
CA GLU A 624 8.28 15.63 -27.11
C GLU A 624 7.85 14.28 -26.50
N ASN A 625 8.57 13.19 -26.81
CA ASN A 625 8.29 11.86 -26.26
C ASN A 625 8.72 11.68 -24.80
N PHE A 626 9.47 12.63 -24.25
CA PHE A 626 9.78 12.73 -22.82
C PHE A 626 8.63 13.44 -22.10
N LEU A 627 8.28 14.66 -22.54
CA LEU A 627 7.21 15.48 -21.97
C LEU A 627 5.86 14.75 -21.96
N ARG A 628 5.48 14.08 -23.06
CA ARG A 628 4.21 13.30 -23.16
C ARG A 628 4.17 12.02 -22.30
N LYS A 629 5.18 11.72 -21.49
CA LYS A 629 5.16 10.62 -20.51
C LYS A 629 4.93 11.08 -19.07
N GLU A 630 5.10 12.37 -18.77
CA GLU A 630 5.13 12.88 -17.39
C GLU A 630 3.74 13.28 -16.86
N ASP A 631 2.69 13.37 -17.69
CA ASP A 631 1.32 13.71 -17.24
C ASP A 631 0.74 12.78 -16.16
N ARG A 632 1.38 11.64 -15.88
CA ARG A 632 1.02 10.69 -14.80
C ARG A 632 1.92 10.68 -13.57
N SER A 633 3.04 11.43 -13.56
CA SER A 633 3.90 11.61 -12.39
C SER A 633 3.49 12.80 -11.51
N ASN A 634 2.53 13.61 -11.97
CA ASN A 634 2.38 15.00 -11.53
C ASN A 634 1.45 15.22 -10.33
N ALA A 635 1.12 14.14 -9.60
CA ALA A 635 0.59 14.25 -8.25
C ALA A 635 1.50 13.45 -7.31
N THR A 636 1.93 14.05 -6.20
CA THR A 636 2.58 13.27 -5.14
C THR A 636 1.55 12.30 -4.53
N SER A 637 2.00 11.14 -4.07
CA SER A 637 1.09 10.14 -3.51
C SER A 637 0.41 10.58 -2.22
N SER A 638 0.97 11.56 -1.50
CA SER A 638 0.36 12.18 -0.31
C SER A 638 -0.78 13.14 -0.67
N CYS A 639 -0.61 14.01 -1.67
CA CYS A 639 -1.64 14.99 -2.04
C CYS A 639 -2.98 14.34 -2.43
N ALA A 640 -2.97 13.16 -3.05
CA ALA A 640 -4.20 12.44 -3.40
C ALA A 640 -5.04 12.02 -2.17
N GLY A 641 -4.39 11.70 -1.04
CA GLY A 641 -5.07 11.43 0.23
C GLY A 641 -5.44 12.73 0.97
N LEU A 642 -4.59 13.76 0.94
CA LEU A 642 -4.91 15.06 1.56
C LEU A 642 -6.17 15.71 0.98
N PHE A 643 -6.46 15.49 -0.30
CA PHE A 643 -7.75 15.86 -0.90
C PHE A 643 -8.92 15.21 -0.14
N ILE A 644 -8.86 13.90 0.11
CA ILE A 644 -9.91 13.12 0.79
C ILE A 644 -10.08 13.61 2.24
N ALA A 645 -8.97 13.81 2.96
CA ALA A 645 -8.99 14.37 4.32
C ALA A 645 -9.62 15.77 4.39
N ALA A 646 -9.46 16.62 3.37
CA ALA A 646 -10.08 17.94 3.36
C ALA A 646 -11.62 17.90 3.42
N HIS A 647 -12.25 16.82 2.93
CA HIS A 647 -13.69 16.59 3.03
C HIS A 647 -14.16 16.10 4.42
N LEU A 648 -13.24 15.63 5.28
CA LEU A 648 -13.46 15.47 6.73
C LEU A 648 -13.15 16.77 7.50
N GLY A 649 -12.17 17.53 7.01
CA GLY A 649 -11.50 18.63 7.72
C GLY A 649 -10.18 18.16 8.32
N PHE A 650 -9.12 18.96 8.21
CA PHE A 650 -7.81 18.64 8.82
C PHE A 650 -7.82 18.77 10.35
N ASP A 651 -8.88 19.37 10.90
CA ASP A 651 -9.28 19.47 12.29
C ASP A 651 -10.25 18.35 12.74
N PHE A 652 -10.52 17.35 11.89
CA PHE A 652 -11.33 16.18 12.24
C PHE A 652 -10.79 15.51 13.52
N PRO A 653 -11.61 15.40 14.60
CA PRO A 653 -11.13 14.95 15.91
C PRO A 653 -10.95 13.43 16.02
N GLY A 654 -11.34 12.69 14.98
CA GLY A 654 -11.15 11.25 14.88
C GLY A 654 -9.85 10.86 14.17
N ASN A 655 -9.64 9.55 14.02
CA ASN A 655 -8.52 9.01 13.26
C ASN A 655 -8.93 8.83 11.79
N TRP A 656 -8.09 9.29 10.86
CA TRP A 656 -8.25 9.04 9.43
C TRP A 656 -7.00 8.39 8.86
N ILE A 657 -7.17 7.29 8.13
CA ILE A 657 -6.10 6.45 7.58
C ILE A 657 -6.38 6.17 6.09
N HIS A 658 -5.68 6.86 5.19
CA HIS A 658 -5.71 6.57 3.76
C HIS A 658 -4.64 5.54 3.39
N VAL A 659 -4.99 4.50 2.63
CA VAL A 659 -4.03 3.54 2.08
C VAL A 659 -4.22 3.36 0.57
N THR A 660 -3.14 3.58 -0.19
CA THR A 660 -3.15 3.56 -1.66
C THR A 660 -2.20 2.53 -2.28
N SER A 661 -2.61 1.95 -3.41
CA SER A 661 -1.97 0.78 -4.04
C SER A 661 -2.09 0.80 -5.58
N PHE A 662 -0.97 0.99 -6.28
CA PHE A 662 -0.92 1.18 -7.75
C PHE A 662 -1.08 -0.13 -8.54
N LYS A 663 -0.54 -1.24 -8.02
CA LYS A 663 -0.35 -2.46 -8.83
C LYS A 663 -0.65 -3.76 -8.11
N VAL A 664 -0.97 -3.71 -6.81
CA VAL A 664 -0.73 -4.84 -5.92
C VAL A 664 -1.90 -5.85 -5.91
N ILE A 665 -2.81 -5.80 -6.89
CA ILE A 665 -3.86 -6.81 -7.08
C ILE A 665 -3.79 -7.44 -8.47
N TYR A 666 -2.76 -8.25 -8.69
CA TYR A 666 -2.69 -9.20 -9.81
C TYR A 666 -2.64 -10.61 -9.19
N GLY A 667 -3.76 -11.33 -9.18
CA GLY A 667 -3.88 -12.58 -8.43
C GLY A 667 -3.79 -12.41 -6.90
N GLY A 668 -4.47 -11.40 -6.35
CA GLY A 668 -4.70 -11.25 -4.91
C GLY A 668 -3.56 -10.69 -4.05
N SER A 669 -2.52 -10.12 -4.66
CA SER A 669 -1.27 -9.74 -3.95
C SER A 669 -1.38 -8.65 -2.86
N PHE A 670 -2.58 -8.18 -2.49
CA PHE A 670 -2.80 -7.16 -1.45
C PHE A 670 -4.24 -7.18 -0.93
N ASN A 671 -4.43 -7.43 0.37
CA ASN A 671 -5.66 -7.28 1.15
C ASN A 671 -5.24 -6.96 2.59
N ILE A 672 -5.43 -5.71 3.01
CA ILE A 672 -5.08 -5.22 4.36
C ILE A 672 -6.15 -5.65 5.36
#